data_AF-A0A955MYW4-F1
#
_entry.id   AF-A0A955MYW4-F1
#
_cell.length_a   1.000
_cell.length_b   1.000
_cell.length_c   1.000
_cell.angle_alpha   90.00
_cell.angle_beta   90.00
_cell.angle_gamma   90.00
#
_symmetry.space_group_name_H-M   'P 1'
#
loop_
_entity.id
_entity.type
_entity.pdbx_description
1 polymer ?
#
loop_
_entity_poly.entity_id
_entity_poly.type
_entity_poly.pdbx_seq_one_letter_code
_entity_poly.pdbx_strand_id
1 'polypeptide(L)'
;MNHPSKDKSSEIRDRSRRNFIKALGGVGALALNQRVFGGLSPLPHIENPLEHYPDRDWEKVYRDQYRYDHSFTWVCAPNDTHMCRLKAFVRNGVMIRAEQNYDHDRCGDIYGNTMTKAWNPRGCLKGYTFQKRIYGPYRLKGPVVRKGWKEWADDGFPSLSDNPELRTKYKFDSRGTDSFVRVNWDDAFRYTAMGLRAVAGTYSGEEGKNRLMKDGYDPITLTHWNNAGTRTIKLGSNLPLHGLVGKFGIYRFANMLALLDANVRGVGPEEAQGARDWNEYTWRGDQAPGTPYATGLQGSDMDFSDMRFSKLVVQIGKNLVENKMPESHWLNECMERGGKLVCITPDYSAPSAKSDYWIGTRPGLGDLALLLSVAHLIIENKGYDKDFIKKYSDLPLLVRADTLKRLRPEEMIEGYQPKDLKGGPSYSVQGLTDEQREKIGDFCVWDSTSNRAVAVSRDEVGNKLTVDPALFGEFKVKTLNGEEIQVLTVMEMYSRHLKDYDPKTAGEISGADPELIERLANDLSTIKPAAIHFGEGINHYFHATLHNRACFFLATLTGNIGRHGGGCYAWAGNYKGALFQASAWSGPGVGAYKDEDPFNPVLDETADVTHHHIHHYASGEEPSYWAHGEKILKVKTPEGEKVFTGKTHLPTPTKAFWYNNANFINQAKWVYEIVHNILPKVDMVIDQQVEWTGSAEYADLVLPANGWVEFQDLEVGGSCSNPYLQVWGGDGIQPVHDSKDDAAIFAGVADALAALTGEKRFSDYWKFIKEKK
;
A
#
# COMPACT_ATOMS: atom_id res chain seq x y z
N MET A 1 44.08 -57.87 11.84
CA MET A 1 44.74 -58.49 10.67
C MET A 1 45.03 -57.40 9.64
N ASN A 2 46.20 -57.47 9.01
CA ASN A 2 46.63 -56.88 7.73
C ASN A 2 46.50 -55.36 7.44
N HIS A 3 47.67 -54.78 7.12
CA HIS A 3 47.96 -53.57 6.35
C HIS A 3 47.55 -53.70 4.85
N PRO A 4 47.71 -52.69 3.95
CA PRO A 4 48.51 -51.45 4.03
C PRO A 4 47.60 -50.18 3.99
N SER A 5 48.01 -48.94 3.67
CA SER A 5 49.28 -48.35 3.17
C SER A 5 49.53 -46.93 3.73
N LYS A 6 50.61 -46.25 3.30
CA LYS A 6 50.90 -44.83 3.58
C LYS A 6 50.72 -43.97 2.32
N ASP A 7 50.19 -42.77 2.48
CA ASP A 7 49.96 -41.80 1.40
C ASP A 7 51.21 -40.94 1.10
N LYS A 8 51.35 -40.50 -0.15
CA LYS A 8 52.46 -39.68 -0.67
C LYS A 8 51.96 -38.28 -1.07
N SER A 9 51.91 -37.34 -0.13
CA SER A 9 51.39 -35.98 -0.38
C SER A 9 52.32 -34.82 0.02
N SER A 10 53.51 -35.09 0.56
CA SER A 10 54.43 -34.03 1.06
C SER A 10 55.44 -33.46 0.05
N GLU A 11 55.52 -33.96 -1.19
CA GLU A 11 56.66 -33.68 -2.10
C GLU A 11 56.43 -32.63 -3.20
N ILE A 12 55.20 -32.09 -3.35
CA ILE A 12 54.84 -31.27 -4.52
C ILE A 12 55.17 -29.77 -4.35
N ARG A 13 55.28 -29.25 -3.12
CA ARG A 13 55.34 -27.79 -2.85
C ARG A 13 56.68 -27.07 -3.07
N ASP A 14 57.81 -27.78 -3.28
CA ASP A 14 59.16 -27.16 -3.30
C ASP A 14 59.75 -26.90 -4.72
N ARG A 15 59.02 -27.23 -5.80
CA ARG A 15 59.59 -27.17 -7.17
C ARG A 15 59.59 -25.79 -7.85
N SER A 16 58.77 -24.83 -7.44
CA SER A 16 58.68 -23.53 -8.12
C SER A 16 59.82 -22.56 -7.75
N ARG A 17 60.06 -22.34 -6.45
CA ARG A 17 61.07 -21.38 -5.95
C ARG A 17 62.51 -21.75 -6.33
N ARG A 18 62.88 -23.03 -6.25
CA ARG A 18 64.25 -23.49 -6.59
C ARG A 18 64.60 -23.30 -8.06
N ASN A 19 63.64 -23.47 -8.97
CA ASN A 19 63.87 -23.28 -10.40
C ASN A 19 64.00 -21.79 -10.77
N PHE A 20 63.21 -20.92 -10.14
CA PHE A 20 63.32 -19.47 -10.31
C PHE A 20 64.68 -18.91 -9.88
N ILE A 21 65.20 -19.34 -8.71
CA ILE A 21 66.53 -18.90 -8.23
C ILE A 21 67.65 -19.45 -9.12
N LYS A 22 67.53 -20.68 -9.65
CA LYS A 22 68.47 -21.22 -10.64
C LYS A 22 68.49 -20.43 -11.95
N ALA A 23 67.35 -19.92 -12.40
CA ALA A 23 67.27 -19.07 -13.59
C ALA A 23 67.97 -17.71 -13.38
N LEU A 24 67.76 -17.07 -12.22
CA LEU A 24 68.40 -15.80 -11.89
C LEU A 24 69.94 -15.89 -11.79
N GLY A 25 70.47 -17.04 -11.35
CA GLY A 25 71.92 -17.30 -11.31
C GLY A 25 72.62 -17.28 -12.67
N GLY A 26 71.89 -17.39 -13.78
CA GLY A 26 72.45 -17.39 -15.14
C GLY A 26 72.44 -16.04 -15.86
N VAL A 27 71.73 -15.03 -15.37
CA VAL A 27 71.44 -13.78 -16.14
C VAL A 27 72.32 -12.59 -15.72
N GLY A 28 73.06 -12.70 -14.61
CA GLY A 28 73.86 -11.61 -14.03
C GLY A 28 75.07 -11.10 -14.85
N ALA A 29 75.31 -11.61 -16.06
CA ALA A 29 76.53 -11.33 -16.84
C ALA A 29 76.33 -10.49 -18.12
N LEU A 30 75.11 -10.15 -18.53
CA LEU A 30 74.84 -9.59 -19.87
C LEU A 30 74.09 -8.24 -19.92
N ALA A 31 73.71 -7.66 -18.78
CA ALA A 31 72.94 -6.40 -18.73
C ALA A 31 73.79 -5.13 -18.45
N LEU A 32 75.12 -5.20 -18.62
CA LEU A 32 76.05 -4.07 -18.43
C LEU A 32 76.44 -3.38 -19.76
N ASN A 33 75.46 -3.15 -20.65
CA ASN A 33 75.59 -2.13 -21.70
C ASN A 33 74.25 -1.82 -22.36
N GLN A 34 73.56 -0.79 -21.86
CA GLN A 34 72.74 0.19 -22.62
C GLN A 34 71.89 1.03 -21.65
N ARG A 35 72.51 2.06 -21.07
CA ARG A 35 71.78 3.27 -20.66
C ARG A 35 72.27 4.40 -21.55
N VAL A 36 71.36 4.94 -22.36
CA VAL A 36 71.23 6.32 -22.87
C VAL A 36 70.07 6.29 -23.88
N PHE A 37 69.16 7.28 -23.85
CA PHE A 37 67.90 7.45 -24.64
C PHE A 37 66.56 6.83 -24.16
N GLY A 38 66.46 6.17 -23.01
CA GLY A 38 65.19 5.59 -22.52
C GLY A 38 64.11 6.56 -21.98
N GLY A 39 64.21 7.88 -22.24
CA GLY A 39 63.41 8.91 -21.54
C GLY A 39 62.03 9.25 -22.13
N LEU A 40 61.72 8.79 -23.35
CA LEU A 40 60.48 9.14 -24.08
C LEU A 40 59.86 7.96 -24.85
N SER A 41 60.31 6.73 -24.59
CA SER A 41 59.63 5.55 -25.13
C SER A 41 58.28 5.37 -24.40
N PRO A 42 57.15 5.13 -25.10
CA PRO A 42 55.95 4.65 -24.42
C PRO A 42 56.30 3.36 -23.66
N LEU A 43 55.69 3.16 -22.49
CA LEU A 43 55.84 1.89 -21.77
C LEU A 43 55.54 0.74 -22.74
N PRO A 44 56.43 -0.26 -22.87
CA PRO A 44 56.15 -1.40 -23.73
C PRO A 44 54.83 -2.02 -23.27
N HIS A 45 54.00 -2.40 -24.24
CA HIS A 45 52.66 -2.92 -24.01
C HIS A 45 52.72 -3.98 -22.90
N ILE A 46 52.15 -3.68 -21.73
CA ILE A 46 52.14 -4.62 -20.62
C ILE A 46 51.16 -5.71 -21.02
N GLU A 47 51.69 -6.81 -21.58
CA GLU A 47 50.93 -8.04 -21.81
C GLU A 47 50.23 -8.43 -20.51
N ASN A 48 48.99 -8.91 -20.61
CA ASN A 48 48.19 -9.25 -19.44
C ASN A 48 48.94 -10.33 -18.63
N PRO A 49 49.48 -10.02 -17.43
CA PRO A 49 50.36 -10.96 -16.72
C PRO A 49 49.62 -12.19 -16.22
N LEU A 50 48.28 -12.20 -16.28
CA LEU A 50 47.41 -13.33 -15.97
C LEU A 50 47.18 -14.27 -17.17
N GLU A 51 47.47 -13.83 -18.39
CA GLU A 51 47.26 -14.60 -19.63
C GLU A 51 48.25 -15.77 -19.75
N HIS A 52 49.45 -15.61 -19.19
CA HIS A 52 50.53 -16.60 -19.20
C HIS A 52 50.99 -17.01 -17.78
N TYR A 53 50.19 -16.69 -16.75
CA TYR A 53 50.55 -17.01 -15.37
C TYR A 53 50.50 -18.54 -15.13
N PRO A 54 51.61 -19.19 -14.75
CA PRO A 54 51.73 -20.65 -14.81
C PRO A 54 50.98 -21.40 -13.71
N ASP A 55 50.55 -20.73 -12.64
CA ASP A 55 49.79 -21.31 -11.53
C ASP A 55 48.53 -20.48 -11.24
N ARG A 56 47.38 -20.96 -11.73
CA ARG A 56 46.07 -20.30 -11.57
C ARG A 56 45.20 -20.98 -10.50
N ASP A 57 45.74 -21.89 -9.68
CA ASP A 57 44.95 -22.60 -8.66
C ASP A 57 44.39 -21.67 -7.59
N TRP A 58 45.01 -20.51 -7.36
CA TRP A 58 44.47 -19.47 -6.46
C TRP A 58 43.08 -18.97 -6.88
N GLU A 59 42.76 -18.97 -8.18
CA GLU A 59 41.43 -18.60 -8.68
C GLU A 59 40.33 -19.56 -8.19
N LYS A 60 40.69 -20.79 -7.81
CA LYS A 60 39.77 -21.75 -7.22
C LYS A 60 39.11 -21.20 -5.95
N VAL A 61 39.79 -20.34 -5.18
CA VAL A 61 39.22 -19.69 -3.99
C VAL A 61 38.01 -18.83 -4.35
N TYR A 62 38.12 -18.00 -5.38
CA TYR A 62 37.02 -17.14 -5.85
C TYR A 62 35.90 -17.96 -6.52
N ARG A 63 36.25 -18.99 -7.30
CA ARG A 63 35.26 -19.93 -7.86
C ARG A 63 34.52 -20.71 -6.77
N ASP A 64 35.19 -21.07 -5.68
CA ASP A 64 34.58 -21.72 -4.52
C ASP A 64 33.65 -20.76 -3.79
N GLN A 65 34.05 -19.50 -3.56
CA GLN A 65 33.19 -18.47 -2.95
C GLN A 65 31.89 -18.23 -3.71
N TYR A 66 31.91 -18.26 -5.05
CA TYR A 66 30.69 -18.07 -5.87
C TYR A 66 29.85 -19.35 -6.02
N ARG A 67 30.39 -20.53 -5.68
CA ARG A 67 29.65 -21.81 -5.76
C ARG A 67 28.56 -21.90 -4.70
N TYR A 68 27.41 -22.42 -5.13
CA TYR A 68 26.24 -22.76 -4.33
C TYR A 68 25.83 -24.21 -4.61
N ASP A 69 24.99 -24.79 -3.73
CA ASP A 69 24.52 -26.17 -3.84
C ASP A 69 23.21 -26.25 -4.64
N HIS A 70 22.28 -25.32 -4.39
CA HIS A 70 21.06 -25.13 -5.16
C HIS A 70 20.60 -23.66 -5.13
N SER A 71 19.56 -23.35 -5.91
CA SER A 71 18.98 -22.01 -5.98
C SER A 71 17.49 -22.09 -6.25
N PHE A 72 16.69 -21.24 -5.60
CA PHE A 72 15.24 -21.14 -5.78
C PHE A 72 14.81 -19.69 -5.99
N THR A 73 13.57 -19.50 -6.44
CA THR A 73 12.99 -18.16 -6.67
C THR A 73 12.05 -17.76 -5.56
N TRP A 74 12.10 -16.51 -5.14
CA TRP A 74 11.29 -15.96 -4.06
C TRP A 74 10.83 -14.53 -4.41
N VAL A 75 9.85 -14.00 -3.67
CA VAL A 75 9.30 -12.66 -3.90
C VAL A 75 9.65 -11.77 -2.71
N CYS A 76 10.38 -10.69 -2.98
CA CYS A 76 10.65 -9.66 -1.99
C CYS A 76 9.39 -8.78 -1.82
N ALA A 77 8.67 -8.96 -0.70
CA ALA A 77 7.33 -8.42 -0.49
C ALA A 77 7.15 -7.49 0.74
N PRO A 78 8.01 -6.46 0.95
CA PRO A 78 7.70 -5.33 1.83
C PRO A 78 6.76 -4.34 1.13
N ASN A 79 6.31 -3.32 1.87
CA ASN A 79 5.62 -2.15 1.30
C ASN A 79 6.56 -1.18 0.55
N ASP A 80 7.26 -1.70 -0.46
CA ASP A 80 8.06 -0.92 -1.43
C ASP A 80 7.37 -0.75 -2.78
N THR A 81 6.22 -1.43 -3.00
CA THR A 81 5.44 -1.56 -4.25
C THR A 81 6.03 -2.42 -5.34
N HIS A 82 7.25 -2.92 -5.21
CA HIS A 82 7.92 -3.56 -6.33
C HIS A 82 7.51 -5.03 -6.47
N MET A 83 7.39 -5.77 -5.37
CA MET A 83 7.20 -7.23 -5.38
C MET A 83 8.21 -7.91 -6.32
N CYS A 84 9.50 -7.72 -6.10
CA CYS A 84 10.49 -8.23 -7.03
C CYS A 84 10.68 -9.74 -6.89
N ARG A 85 10.52 -10.47 -8.00
CA ARG A 85 10.96 -11.85 -8.16
C ARG A 85 12.49 -11.90 -8.16
N LEU A 86 13.06 -12.48 -7.11
CA LEU A 86 14.50 -12.62 -6.92
C LEU A 86 14.88 -14.11 -6.85
N LYS A 87 16.18 -14.38 -7.02
CA LYS A 87 16.75 -15.72 -6.95
C LYS A 87 17.64 -15.82 -5.71
N ALA A 88 17.32 -16.73 -4.81
CA ALA A 88 18.14 -17.09 -3.66
C ALA A 88 19.12 -18.20 -4.05
N PHE A 89 20.33 -18.14 -3.50
CA PHE A 89 21.36 -19.15 -3.73
C PHE A 89 21.82 -19.69 -2.37
N VAL A 90 21.77 -21.01 -2.25
CA VAL A 90 21.92 -21.71 -0.97
C VAL A 90 23.18 -22.54 -0.97
N ARG A 91 23.92 -22.52 0.13
CA ARG A 91 25.05 -23.41 0.40
C ARG A 91 25.03 -23.86 1.85
N ASN A 92 25.21 -25.15 2.10
CA ASN A 92 25.10 -25.77 3.43
C ASN A 92 23.77 -25.42 4.14
N GLY A 93 22.66 -25.32 3.40
CA GLY A 93 21.36 -24.89 3.92
C GLY A 93 21.20 -23.39 4.22
N VAL A 94 22.25 -22.58 4.02
CA VAL A 94 22.25 -21.13 4.27
C VAL A 94 22.09 -20.36 2.96
N MET A 95 21.17 -19.40 2.92
CA MET A 95 21.05 -18.44 1.81
C MET A 95 22.25 -17.48 1.84
N ILE A 96 23.22 -17.70 0.95
CA ILE A 96 24.48 -16.92 0.91
C ILE A 96 24.35 -15.61 0.13
N ARG A 97 23.44 -15.53 -0.85
CA ARG A 97 23.21 -14.32 -1.66
C ARG A 97 21.83 -14.33 -2.35
N ALA A 98 21.40 -13.15 -2.79
CA ALA A 98 20.29 -12.95 -3.71
C ALA A 98 20.76 -12.22 -4.98
N GLU A 99 20.21 -12.59 -6.14
CA GLU A 99 20.37 -11.87 -7.42
C GLU A 99 18.98 -11.73 -8.10
N GLN A 100 18.91 -10.95 -9.18
CA GLN A 100 17.72 -10.88 -10.03
C GLN A 100 17.54 -12.16 -10.84
N ASN A 101 16.28 -12.51 -11.16
CA ASN A 101 15.97 -13.80 -11.77
C ASN A 101 15.92 -13.80 -13.32
N TYR A 102 15.85 -12.62 -13.96
CA TYR A 102 15.91 -12.42 -15.42
C TYR A 102 14.91 -13.28 -16.24
N ASP A 103 13.71 -13.55 -15.71
CA ASP A 103 12.70 -14.43 -16.34
C ASP A 103 11.37 -13.76 -16.70
N HIS A 104 11.25 -12.43 -16.60
CA HIS A 104 9.97 -11.73 -16.82
C HIS A 104 9.41 -11.91 -18.25
N ASP A 105 10.25 -12.11 -19.26
CA ASP A 105 9.84 -12.41 -20.65
C ASP A 105 9.25 -13.81 -20.85
N ARG A 106 9.23 -14.64 -19.79
CA ARG A 106 8.53 -15.92 -19.75
C ARG A 106 7.15 -15.82 -19.11
N CYS A 107 6.77 -14.65 -18.59
CA CYS A 107 5.44 -14.39 -18.06
C CYS A 107 4.47 -14.05 -19.20
N GLY A 108 3.25 -14.57 -19.10
CA GLY A 108 2.14 -14.22 -19.97
C GLY A 108 0.81 -14.28 -19.22
N ASP A 109 -0.26 -13.80 -19.85
CA ASP A 109 -1.61 -13.80 -19.31
C ASP A 109 -2.51 -14.88 -19.93
N ILE A 110 -3.73 -14.99 -19.40
CA ILE A 110 -4.76 -15.93 -19.87
C ILE A 110 -5.29 -15.62 -21.28
N TYR A 111 -4.92 -14.47 -21.86
CA TYR A 111 -5.30 -14.04 -23.21
C TYR A 111 -4.20 -14.33 -24.24
N GLY A 112 -3.06 -14.88 -23.80
CA GLY A 112 -1.91 -15.22 -24.66
C GLY A 112 -0.95 -14.06 -24.89
N ASN A 113 -1.07 -12.93 -24.18
CA ASN A 113 -0.08 -11.86 -24.24
C ASN A 113 1.20 -12.29 -23.50
N THR A 114 2.37 -11.95 -24.05
CA THR A 114 3.68 -12.24 -23.45
C THR A 114 4.43 -10.96 -23.12
N MET A 115 5.14 -10.94 -21.99
CA MET A 115 5.91 -9.78 -21.54
C MET A 115 7.25 -9.62 -22.28
N THR A 116 7.77 -8.39 -22.30
CA THR A 116 9.06 -8.09 -22.94
C THR A 116 10.23 -8.15 -21.97
N LYS A 117 11.43 -8.47 -22.49
CA LYS A 117 12.70 -8.48 -21.73
C LYS A 117 13.04 -7.16 -21.04
N ALA A 118 12.43 -6.06 -21.44
CA ALA A 118 12.63 -4.74 -20.83
C ALA A 118 12.13 -4.65 -19.38
N TRP A 119 11.34 -5.61 -18.89
CA TRP A 119 11.05 -5.75 -17.46
C TRP A 119 12.20 -6.35 -16.63
N ASN A 120 13.28 -6.80 -17.25
CA ASN A 120 14.48 -7.25 -16.54
C ASN A 120 15.43 -6.05 -16.30
N PRO A 121 16.15 -5.98 -15.17
CA PRO A 121 16.29 -7.03 -14.16
C PRO A 121 15.37 -6.86 -12.93
N ARG A 122 14.79 -5.66 -12.73
CA ARG A 122 14.12 -5.24 -11.49
C ARG A 122 15.03 -5.45 -10.26
N GLY A 123 14.44 -5.57 -9.06
CA GLY A 123 15.13 -5.73 -7.79
C GLY A 123 15.75 -4.42 -7.25
N CYS A 124 16.00 -4.38 -5.94
CA CYS A 124 16.56 -3.21 -5.27
C CYS A 124 17.58 -3.59 -4.18
N LEU A 125 18.37 -2.62 -3.72
CA LEU A 125 19.43 -2.79 -2.70
C LEU A 125 18.93 -3.49 -1.41
N LYS A 126 17.67 -3.27 -1.05
CA LYS A 126 17.03 -3.87 0.12
C LYS A 126 16.72 -5.36 -0.11
N GLY A 127 16.23 -5.73 -1.30
CA GLY A 127 16.01 -7.12 -1.69
C GLY A 127 17.30 -7.95 -1.75
N TYR A 128 18.39 -7.37 -2.28
CA TYR A 128 19.71 -8.06 -2.36
C TYR A 128 20.39 -8.30 -1.01
N THR A 129 19.86 -7.71 0.06
CA THR A 129 20.40 -7.84 1.42
C THR A 129 19.45 -8.52 2.39
N PHE A 130 18.35 -9.12 1.90
CA PHE A 130 17.30 -9.73 2.71
C PHE A 130 17.80 -10.86 3.64
N GLN A 131 18.84 -11.61 3.24
CA GLN A 131 19.54 -12.58 4.09
C GLN A 131 20.05 -11.99 5.42
N LYS A 132 20.29 -10.67 5.49
CA LYS A 132 20.62 -9.98 6.75
C LYS A 132 19.45 -9.93 7.74
N ARG A 133 18.20 -10.01 7.29
CA ARG A 133 17.00 -10.10 8.16
C ARG A 133 16.80 -11.51 8.71
N ILE A 134 17.13 -12.51 7.90
CA ILE A 134 17.04 -13.93 8.25
C ILE A 134 18.09 -14.33 9.29
N TYR A 135 19.35 -13.91 9.10
CA TYR A 135 20.48 -14.28 9.95
C TYR A 135 20.96 -13.15 10.88
N GLY A 136 20.22 -12.03 10.93
CA GLY A 136 20.60 -10.83 11.68
C GLY A 136 20.37 -10.93 13.18
N PRO A 137 20.96 -10.01 13.98
CA PRO A 137 20.83 -10.01 15.43
C PRO A 137 19.39 -9.76 15.90
N TYR A 138 18.55 -9.15 15.07
CA TYR A 138 17.15 -8.83 15.36
C TYR A 138 16.17 -9.96 14.99
N ARG A 139 16.61 -11.06 14.36
CA ARG A 139 15.71 -12.18 13.99
C ARG A 139 15.02 -12.75 15.23
N LEU A 140 13.68 -12.80 15.21
CA LEU A 140 12.92 -13.46 16.28
C LEU A 140 13.16 -14.97 16.23
N LYS A 141 13.37 -15.59 17.41
CA LYS A 141 13.88 -16.98 17.50
C LYS A 141 12.82 -18.00 17.95
N GLY A 142 11.55 -17.61 17.99
CA GLY A 142 10.43 -18.35 18.59
C GLY A 142 9.69 -17.54 19.67
N PRO A 143 8.44 -17.92 20.01
CA PRO A 143 7.44 -17.02 20.60
C PRO A 143 7.77 -16.58 22.03
N VAL A 144 7.50 -15.32 22.35
CA VAL A 144 7.70 -14.76 23.69
C VAL A 144 6.46 -14.05 24.21
N VAL A 145 6.31 -14.06 25.53
CA VAL A 145 5.23 -13.36 26.25
C VAL A 145 5.86 -12.40 27.26
N ARG A 146 5.36 -11.18 27.35
CA ARG A 146 5.78 -10.18 28.33
C ARG A 146 5.45 -10.68 29.73
N LYS A 147 6.44 -10.64 30.64
CA LYS A 147 6.35 -11.32 31.95
C LYS A 147 5.12 -10.89 32.76
N GLY A 148 4.90 -9.59 32.95
CA GLY A 148 3.76 -9.07 33.70
C GLY A 148 2.41 -9.42 33.06
N TRP A 149 2.33 -9.47 31.72
CA TRP A 149 1.12 -9.93 31.03
C TRP A 149 0.85 -11.41 31.25
N LYS A 150 1.90 -12.25 31.22
CA LYS A 150 1.78 -13.67 31.54
C LYS A 150 1.28 -13.89 32.97
N GLU A 151 1.80 -13.14 33.94
CA GLU A 151 1.35 -13.16 35.33
C GLU A 151 -0.14 -12.76 35.45
N TRP A 152 -0.60 -11.75 34.70
CA TRP A 152 -2.03 -11.39 34.63
C TRP A 152 -2.91 -12.49 34.03
N ALA A 153 -2.43 -13.16 32.98
CA ALA A 153 -3.13 -14.28 32.34
C ALA A 153 -3.20 -15.52 33.24
N ASP A 154 -2.12 -15.81 33.99
CA ASP A 154 -2.06 -16.90 34.96
C ASP A 154 -2.94 -16.63 36.19
N ASP A 155 -3.05 -15.36 36.63
CA ASP A 155 -3.99 -14.90 37.65
C ASP A 155 -5.46 -14.87 37.16
N GLY A 156 -5.74 -15.32 35.93
CA GLY A 156 -7.10 -15.53 35.41
C GLY A 156 -7.76 -14.32 34.75
N PHE A 157 -6.97 -13.37 34.21
CA PHE A 157 -7.44 -12.15 33.56
C PHE A 157 -8.36 -11.25 34.44
N PRO A 158 -8.00 -10.93 35.69
CA PRO A 158 -8.80 -10.04 36.52
C PRO A 158 -9.00 -8.68 35.84
N SER A 159 -10.23 -8.18 35.87
CA SER A 159 -10.66 -6.98 35.14
C SER A 159 -9.85 -5.74 35.52
N LEU A 160 -9.10 -5.23 34.53
CA LEU A 160 -8.25 -4.04 34.62
C LEU A 160 -9.04 -2.72 34.58
N SER A 161 -10.32 -2.76 34.19
CA SER A 161 -11.25 -1.63 34.31
C SER A 161 -11.90 -1.59 35.69
N ASP A 162 -12.16 -2.75 36.30
CA ASP A 162 -12.75 -2.81 37.64
C ASP A 162 -11.72 -2.48 38.73
N ASN A 163 -10.48 -2.95 38.57
CA ASN A 163 -9.35 -2.75 39.50
C ASN A 163 -8.15 -2.08 38.77
N PRO A 164 -8.16 -0.76 38.54
CA PRO A 164 -7.17 -0.07 37.71
C PRO A 164 -5.71 -0.18 38.19
N GLU A 165 -5.47 -0.36 39.49
CA GLU A 165 -4.15 -0.54 40.09
C GLU A 165 -3.44 -1.81 39.62
N LEU A 166 -4.18 -2.79 39.11
CA LEU A 166 -3.62 -3.97 38.45
C LEU A 166 -2.83 -3.60 37.19
N ARG A 167 -3.14 -2.47 36.53
CA ARG A 167 -2.37 -2.00 35.37
C ARG A 167 -0.91 -1.73 35.75
N THR A 168 -0.65 -1.19 36.93
CA THR A 168 0.71 -1.02 37.47
C THR A 168 1.30 -2.34 37.96
N LYS A 169 0.54 -3.18 38.68
CA LYS A 169 1.00 -4.52 39.14
C LYS A 169 1.62 -5.33 37.99
N TYR A 170 0.93 -5.36 36.85
CA TYR A 170 1.31 -6.15 35.67
C TYR A 170 1.99 -5.31 34.56
N LYS A 171 2.44 -4.08 34.85
CA LYS A 171 3.19 -3.17 33.95
C LYS A 171 2.51 -2.84 32.60
N PHE A 172 1.20 -2.71 32.58
CA PHE A 172 0.46 -2.19 31.41
C PHE A 172 0.77 -0.71 31.14
N ASP A 173 0.98 0.06 32.20
CA ASP A 173 1.38 1.47 32.19
C ASP A 173 2.86 1.71 31.82
N SER A 174 3.63 0.63 31.73
CA SER A 174 5.10 0.65 31.65
C SER A 174 5.64 -0.45 30.71
N ARG A 175 4.87 -0.78 29.66
CA ARG A 175 5.34 -1.61 28.53
C ARG A 175 6.64 -1.02 27.95
N GLY A 176 7.55 -1.88 27.49
CA GLY A 176 8.93 -1.50 27.14
C GLY A 176 9.90 -1.39 28.34
N THR A 177 9.45 -1.61 29.58
CA THR A 177 10.32 -1.72 30.79
C THR A 177 10.34 -3.13 31.38
N ASP A 178 9.71 -4.10 30.71
CA ASP A 178 9.50 -5.45 31.22
C ASP A 178 10.30 -6.51 30.47
N SER A 179 10.60 -7.62 31.15
CA SER A 179 11.28 -8.75 30.53
C SER A 179 10.30 -9.63 29.76
N PHE A 180 10.75 -10.22 28.66
CA PHE A 180 10.00 -11.24 27.93
C PHE A 180 10.43 -12.66 28.35
N VAL A 181 9.46 -13.56 28.44
CA VAL A 181 9.64 -14.98 28.76
C VAL A 181 9.43 -15.80 27.49
N ARG A 182 10.37 -16.71 27.19
CA ARG A 182 10.25 -17.66 26.08
C ARG A 182 9.26 -18.77 26.43
N VAL A 183 8.30 -19.00 25.54
CA VAL A 183 7.34 -20.11 25.60
C VAL A 183 7.51 -21.06 24.41
N ASN A 184 6.85 -22.21 24.44
CA ASN A 184 6.63 -23.04 23.25
C ASN A 184 5.40 -22.53 22.46
N TRP A 185 5.15 -23.07 21.28
CA TRP A 185 4.02 -22.65 20.44
C TRP A 185 2.65 -23.01 21.01
N ASP A 186 2.49 -24.16 21.66
CA ASP A 186 1.19 -24.58 22.23
C ASP A 186 0.76 -23.63 23.34
N ASP A 187 1.70 -23.23 24.21
CA ASP A 187 1.50 -22.18 25.21
C ASP A 187 1.24 -20.82 24.56
N ALA A 188 1.97 -20.45 23.51
CA ALA A 188 1.73 -19.18 22.80
C ALA A 188 0.31 -19.12 22.24
N PHE A 189 -0.14 -20.16 21.53
CA PHE A 189 -1.50 -20.26 20.99
C PHE A 189 -2.55 -20.25 22.10
N ARG A 190 -2.32 -21.00 23.18
CA ARG A 190 -3.21 -21.05 24.36
C ARG A 190 -3.35 -19.68 25.02
N TYR A 191 -2.24 -18.98 25.30
CA TYR A 191 -2.27 -17.64 25.89
C TYR A 191 -2.94 -16.63 24.95
N THR A 192 -2.68 -16.68 23.64
CA THR A 192 -3.37 -15.81 22.67
C THR A 192 -4.88 -16.05 22.68
N ALA A 193 -5.32 -17.30 22.56
CA ALA A 193 -6.74 -17.65 22.53
C ALA A 193 -7.45 -17.33 23.86
N MET A 194 -6.80 -17.57 25.00
CA MET A 194 -7.29 -17.18 26.32
C MET A 194 -7.45 -15.65 26.45
N GLY A 195 -6.46 -14.86 26.01
CA GLY A 195 -6.51 -13.40 26.06
C GLY A 195 -7.60 -12.81 25.16
N LEU A 196 -7.75 -13.31 23.92
CA LEU A 196 -8.82 -12.92 23.01
C LEU A 196 -10.21 -13.21 23.60
N ARG A 197 -10.39 -14.41 24.18
CA ARG A 197 -11.65 -14.78 24.87
C ARG A 197 -11.92 -13.92 26.11
N ALA A 198 -10.89 -13.63 26.91
CA ALA A 198 -11.03 -12.78 28.09
C ALA A 198 -11.47 -11.36 27.72
N VAL A 199 -10.83 -10.73 26.73
CA VAL A 199 -11.21 -9.40 26.23
C VAL A 199 -12.62 -9.41 25.64
N ALA A 200 -12.96 -10.42 24.84
CA ALA A 200 -14.33 -10.56 24.32
C ALA A 200 -15.37 -10.71 25.45
N GLY A 201 -15.07 -11.49 26.49
CA GLY A 201 -15.95 -11.67 27.66
C GLY A 201 -16.11 -10.40 28.50
N THR A 202 -15.01 -9.82 28.98
CA THR A 202 -15.00 -8.66 29.88
C THR A 202 -15.73 -7.46 29.29
N TYR A 203 -15.66 -7.27 27.97
CA TYR A 203 -16.23 -6.11 27.27
C TYR A 203 -17.48 -6.44 26.43
N SER A 204 -18.21 -7.51 26.76
CA SER A 204 -19.55 -7.80 26.23
C SER A 204 -20.67 -7.37 27.18
N GLY A 205 -21.85 -7.07 26.62
CA GLY A 205 -23.07 -6.79 27.39
C GLY A 205 -23.00 -5.54 28.28
N GLU A 206 -24.01 -5.36 29.14
CA GLU A 206 -24.17 -4.12 29.92
C GLU A 206 -23.01 -3.89 30.91
N GLU A 207 -22.41 -4.95 31.48
CA GLU A 207 -21.18 -4.82 32.27
C GLU A 207 -20.00 -4.31 31.42
N GLY A 208 -19.80 -4.87 30.23
CA GLY A 208 -18.77 -4.44 29.30
C GLY A 208 -18.94 -2.97 28.91
N LYS A 209 -20.17 -2.54 28.61
CA LYS A 209 -20.52 -1.13 28.41
C LYS A 209 -20.15 -0.26 29.60
N ASN A 210 -20.48 -0.67 30.83
CA ASN A 210 -20.13 0.07 32.04
C ASN A 210 -18.60 0.17 32.24
N ARG A 211 -17.83 -0.89 31.95
CA ARG A 211 -16.35 -0.88 31.99
C ARG A 211 -15.76 0.07 30.94
N LEU A 212 -16.26 0.02 29.69
CA LEU A 212 -15.83 0.93 28.62
C LEU A 212 -16.13 2.40 28.96
N MET A 213 -17.31 2.68 29.52
CA MET A 213 -17.66 4.02 30.00
C MET A 213 -16.75 4.48 31.15
N LYS A 214 -16.42 3.59 32.09
CA LYS A 214 -15.49 3.86 33.22
C LYS A 214 -14.06 4.18 32.75
N ASP A 215 -13.60 3.54 31.67
CA ASP A 215 -12.28 3.80 31.06
C ASP A 215 -12.21 5.12 30.24
N GLY A 216 -13.35 5.81 30.11
CA GLY A 216 -13.46 7.15 29.52
C GLY A 216 -13.78 7.18 28.03
N TYR A 217 -14.29 6.08 27.45
CA TYR A 217 -14.79 6.09 26.08
C TYR A 217 -16.11 6.88 25.96
N ASP A 218 -16.28 7.64 24.88
CA ASP A 218 -17.52 8.41 24.64
C ASP A 218 -18.66 7.46 24.28
N PRO A 219 -19.90 7.64 24.80
CA PRO A 219 -21.02 6.72 24.53
C PRO A 219 -21.29 6.50 23.04
N ILE A 220 -21.00 7.50 22.19
CA ILE A 220 -21.22 7.39 20.74
C ILE A 220 -20.27 6.39 20.06
N THR A 221 -19.13 6.04 20.67
CA THR A 221 -18.21 5.00 20.16
C THR A 221 -18.85 3.60 20.24
N LEU A 222 -19.86 3.41 21.08
CA LEU A 222 -20.59 2.15 21.19
C LEU A 222 -21.60 1.93 20.05
N THR A 223 -21.78 2.90 19.13
CA THR A 223 -22.72 2.81 18.00
C THR A 223 -22.53 1.56 17.15
N HIS A 224 -21.28 1.11 16.93
CA HIS A 224 -20.95 -0.08 16.13
C HIS A 224 -20.41 -1.25 16.98
N TRP A 225 -20.51 -1.15 18.30
CA TRP A 225 -20.04 -2.19 19.23
C TRP A 225 -21.08 -3.32 19.40
N ASN A 226 -22.38 -3.05 19.19
CA ASN A 226 -23.44 -4.07 19.11
C ASN A 226 -23.48 -5.07 20.30
N ASN A 227 -23.12 -4.60 21.50
CA ASN A 227 -22.97 -5.38 22.74
C ASN A 227 -21.86 -6.45 22.74
N ALA A 228 -21.02 -6.49 21.69
CA ALA A 228 -20.03 -7.53 21.44
C ALA A 228 -18.60 -7.11 21.80
N GLY A 229 -17.99 -7.75 22.79
CA GLY A 229 -16.61 -7.47 23.19
C GLY A 229 -15.59 -7.76 22.09
N THR A 230 -15.91 -8.63 21.13
CA THR A 230 -15.09 -8.83 19.91
C THR A 230 -14.93 -7.55 19.09
N ARG A 231 -15.91 -6.64 19.11
CA ARG A 231 -15.79 -5.30 18.48
C ARG A 231 -14.78 -4.39 19.19
N THR A 232 -14.21 -4.80 20.33
CA THR A 232 -13.08 -4.11 20.98
C THR A 232 -11.70 -4.70 20.61
N ILE A 233 -11.69 -5.78 19.84
CA ILE A 233 -10.51 -6.44 19.28
C ILE A 233 -10.27 -5.87 17.87
N LYS A 234 -9.04 -5.42 17.61
CA LYS A 234 -8.65 -4.75 16.37
C LYS A 234 -7.57 -5.55 15.66
N LEU A 235 -7.76 -5.85 14.39
CA LEU A 235 -6.85 -6.72 13.63
C LEU A 235 -6.40 -6.00 12.37
N GLY A 236 -5.09 -6.00 12.11
CA GLY A 236 -4.55 -5.36 10.92
C GLY A 236 -3.26 -5.99 10.43
N SER A 237 -2.99 -5.77 9.15
CA SER A 237 -1.76 -6.16 8.49
C SER A 237 -1.13 -4.95 7.82
N ASN A 238 -0.01 -5.15 7.14
CA ASN A 238 0.41 -4.26 6.06
C ASN A 238 -0.60 -4.31 4.88
N LEU A 239 -0.44 -3.43 3.88
CA LEU A 239 -1.37 -3.38 2.73
C LEU A 239 -1.56 -4.77 2.06
N PRO A 240 -2.78 -5.10 1.58
CA PRO A 240 -3.20 -6.46 1.21
C PRO A 240 -2.35 -7.14 0.14
N LEU A 241 -1.81 -6.34 -0.78
CA LEU A 241 -1.24 -6.82 -2.03
C LEU A 241 0.10 -7.57 -1.87
N HIS A 242 0.66 -7.60 -0.66
CA HIS A 242 1.96 -8.21 -0.34
C HIS A 242 1.93 -9.71 -0.03
N GLY A 243 0.75 -10.30 0.14
CA GLY A 243 0.59 -11.68 0.58
C GLY A 243 -0.84 -11.92 1.06
N LEU A 244 -1.62 -12.64 0.26
CA LEU A 244 -3.02 -12.88 0.51
C LEU A 244 -3.23 -13.91 1.62
N VAL A 245 -2.50 -15.01 1.60
CA VAL A 245 -2.67 -16.15 2.50
C VAL A 245 -2.17 -15.78 3.89
N GLY A 246 -0.90 -15.37 3.98
CA GLY A 246 -0.23 -15.06 5.23
C GLY A 246 -0.55 -13.67 5.77
N LYS A 247 -0.29 -12.61 5.00
CA LYS A 247 -0.42 -11.24 5.53
C LYS A 247 -1.89 -10.87 5.69
N PHE A 248 -2.67 -11.00 4.62
CA PHE A 248 -4.09 -10.67 4.60
C PHE A 248 -4.99 -11.71 5.30
N GLY A 249 -4.46 -12.89 5.64
CA GLY A 249 -5.15 -13.91 6.46
C GLY A 249 -5.64 -13.42 7.82
N ILE A 250 -5.06 -12.35 8.39
CA ILE A 250 -5.53 -11.79 9.66
C ILE A 250 -6.96 -11.23 9.56
N TYR A 251 -7.41 -10.83 8.37
CA TYR A 251 -8.77 -10.34 8.13
C TYR A 251 -9.77 -11.50 7.99
N ARG A 252 -9.34 -12.65 7.44
CA ARG A 252 -10.08 -13.92 7.55
C ARG A 252 -10.25 -14.31 9.02
N PHE A 253 -9.19 -14.17 9.83
CA PHE A 253 -9.26 -14.38 11.29
C PHE A 253 -10.22 -13.38 11.98
N ALA A 254 -10.29 -12.13 11.51
CA ALA A 254 -11.24 -11.13 12.03
C ALA A 254 -12.70 -11.51 11.81
N ASN A 255 -13.01 -12.12 10.66
CA ASN A 255 -14.35 -12.65 10.36
C ASN A 255 -14.67 -13.82 11.29
N MET A 256 -13.72 -14.76 11.45
CA MET A 256 -13.83 -15.96 12.29
C MET A 256 -14.17 -15.65 13.76
N LEU A 257 -13.76 -14.49 14.29
CA LEU A 257 -14.08 -14.11 15.68
C LEU A 257 -15.60 -13.89 15.94
N ALA A 258 -16.45 -13.94 14.92
CA ALA A 258 -17.90 -14.09 15.10
C ALA A 258 -18.28 -15.37 15.88
N LEU A 259 -17.55 -16.47 15.68
CA LEU A 259 -17.71 -17.71 16.46
C LEU A 259 -17.39 -17.47 17.95
N LEU A 260 -16.40 -16.61 18.24
CA LEU A 260 -16.03 -16.26 19.62
C LEU A 260 -17.11 -15.41 20.27
N ASP A 261 -17.67 -14.46 19.54
CA ASP A 261 -18.78 -13.64 20.00
C ASP A 261 -20.05 -14.47 20.26
N ALA A 262 -20.39 -15.39 19.37
CA ALA A 262 -21.46 -16.36 19.56
C ALA A 262 -21.23 -17.22 20.82
N ASN A 263 -20.00 -17.70 21.05
CA ASN A 263 -19.65 -18.45 22.26
C ASN A 263 -19.73 -17.61 23.56
N VAL A 264 -19.32 -16.35 23.50
CA VAL A 264 -19.27 -15.45 24.66
C VAL A 264 -20.64 -14.88 25.03
N ARG A 265 -21.45 -14.48 24.04
CA ARG A 265 -22.77 -13.88 24.26
C ARG A 265 -23.93 -14.88 24.20
N GLY A 266 -23.71 -16.08 23.69
CA GLY A 266 -24.77 -17.08 23.47
C GLY A 266 -25.72 -16.73 22.32
N VAL A 267 -25.25 -15.95 21.34
CA VAL A 267 -26.06 -15.46 20.20
C VAL A 267 -25.93 -16.33 18.96
N GLY A 268 -26.93 -16.27 18.08
CA GLY A 268 -26.92 -16.96 16.78
C GLY A 268 -26.09 -16.24 15.70
N PRO A 269 -25.89 -16.87 14.52
CA PRO A 269 -25.11 -16.30 13.42
C PRO A 269 -25.57 -14.89 13.01
N GLU A 270 -26.88 -14.63 12.92
CA GLU A 270 -27.44 -13.32 12.51
C GLU A 270 -27.07 -12.15 13.44
N GLU A 271 -26.80 -12.42 14.72
CA GLU A 271 -26.50 -11.40 15.73
C GLU A 271 -24.99 -11.32 16.05
N ALA A 272 -24.22 -12.33 15.66
CA ALA A 272 -22.80 -12.46 15.94
C ALA A 272 -21.97 -11.33 15.29
N GLN A 273 -20.89 -10.93 15.95
CA GLN A 273 -20.05 -9.81 15.54
C GLN A 273 -18.59 -10.25 15.49
N GLY A 274 -17.96 -10.09 14.33
CA GLY A 274 -16.51 -10.26 14.18
C GLY A 274 -15.72 -9.11 14.83
N ALA A 275 -14.40 -9.19 14.76
CA ALA A 275 -13.52 -8.10 15.17
C ALA A 275 -13.63 -6.88 14.25
N ARG A 276 -12.90 -5.80 14.57
CA ARG A 276 -12.73 -4.66 13.66
C ARG A 276 -11.46 -4.86 12.84
N ASP A 277 -11.56 -4.76 11.53
CA ASP A 277 -10.41 -4.75 10.63
C ASP A 277 -9.88 -3.33 10.43
N TRP A 278 -8.58 -3.14 10.65
CA TRP A 278 -7.90 -1.85 10.56
C TRP A 278 -7.34 -1.60 9.16
N ASN A 279 -7.74 -0.48 8.55
CA ASN A 279 -7.30 -0.05 7.22
C ASN A 279 -5.95 0.67 7.27
N GLU A 280 -5.06 0.32 6.35
CA GLU A 280 -3.74 0.94 6.22
C GLU A 280 -3.66 2.09 5.21
N TYR A 281 -4.51 2.10 4.18
CA TYR A 281 -4.26 2.96 3.02
C TYR A 281 -4.50 4.44 3.33
N THR A 282 -5.58 4.75 4.05
CA THR A 282 -5.86 6.07 4.61
C THR A 282 -4.92 6.42 5.76
N TRP A 283 -4.74 5.51 6.72
CA TRP A 283 -3.90 5.73 7.91
C TRP A 283 -2.45 6.12 7.57
N ARG A 284 -1.87 5.48 6.55
CA ARG A 284 -0.51 5.82 6.09
C ARG A 284 -0.41 7.23 5.50
N GLY A 285 -1.53 7.81 5.05
CA GLY A 285 -1.58 8.99 4.18
C GLY A 285 -1.41 8.60 2.70
N ASP A 286 -1.35 7.30 2.41
CA ASP A 286 -1.01 6.76 1.10
C ASP A 286 -2.17 6.93 0.11
N GLN A 287 -3.41 6.83 0.57
CA GLN A 287 -4.57 7.17 -0.24
C GLN A 287 -4.54 8.66 -0.56
N ALA A 288 -4.37 9.00 -1.84
CA ALA A 288 -4.61 10.33 -2.37
C ALA A 288 -6.10 10.69 -2.21
N PRO A 289 -6.50 11.50 -1.20
CA PRO A 289 -7.90 11.67 -0.88
C PRO A 289 -8.67 12.41 -1.99
N GLY A 290 -8.00 13.20 -2.83
CA GLY A 290 -8.66 13.88 -3.96
C GLY A 290 -8.93 12.99 -5.17
N THR A 291 -8.35 11.80 -5.28
CA THR A 291 -8.63 10.86 -6.40
C THR A 291 -10.10 10.41 -6.39
N PRO A 292 -10.70 9.97 -5.26
CA PRO A 292 -12.14 9.74 -5.17
C PRO A 292 -13.00 10.95 -5.55
N TYR A 293 -12.63 12.18 -5.16
CA TYR A 293 -13.38 13.39 -5.52
C TYR A 293 -13.32 13.71 -7.02
N ALA A 294 -12.20 13.41 -7.68
CA ALA A 294 -12.01 13.69 -9.11
C ALA A 294 -12.55 12.59 -10.03
N THR A 295 -12.56 11.33 -9.58
CA THR A 295 -12.81 10.15 -10.44
C THR A 295 -13.91 9.22 -9.95
N GLY A 296 -14.27 9.26 -8.67
CA GLY A 296 -15.09 8.24 -8.02
C GLY A 296 -14.35 6.93 -7.68
N LEU A 297 -13.05 6.82 -7.99
CA LEU A 297 -12.22 5.63 -7.75
C LEU A 297 -11.31 5.82 -6.52
N GLN A 298 -10.97 4.71 -5.85
CA GLN A 298 -9.97 4.70 -4.76
C GLN A 298 -8.57 5.14 -5.25
N GLY A 299 -8.20 4.73 -6.46
CA GLY A 299 -6.94 4.97 -7.17
C GLY A 299 -7.17 4.77 -8.67
N SER A 300 -6.25 5.21 -9.53
CA SER A 300 -6.45 5.20 -10.99
C SER A 300 -5.10 5.16 -11.72
N ASP A 301 -4.40 4.04 -11.61
CA ASP A 301 -2.96 3.97 -11.89
C ASP A 301 -2.57 2.99 -13.01
N MET A 302 -1.69 3.46 -13.90
CA MET A 302 -1.07 2.68 -14.98
C MET A 302 -0.17 1.55 -14.44
N ASP A 303 0.34 0.69 -15.32
CA ASP A 303 1.62 0.02 -15.06
C ASP A 303 2.75 0.95 -15.51
N PHE A 304 3.87 1.02 -14.79
CA PHE A 304 4.96 1.97 -15.10
C PHE A 304 5.51 1.83 -16.53
N SER A 305 5.37 0.65 -17.14
CA SER A 305 5.80 0.44 -18.52
C SER A 305 4.99 1.24 -19.55
N ASP A 306 3.85 1.83 -19.18
CA ASP A 306 3.09 2.75 -20.05
C ASP A 306 3.79 4.11 -20.23
N MET A 307 4.73 4.47 -19.33
CA MET A 307 5.62 5.63 -19.53
C MET A 307 6.42 5.55 -20.84
N ARG A 308 6.57 4.36 -21.45
CA ARG A 308 7.16 4.18 -22.79
C ARG A 308 6.50 5.06 -23.86
N PHE A 309 5.23 5.46 -23.66
CA PHE A 309 4.47 6.30 -24.59
C PHE A 309 4.42 7.78 -24.18
N SER A 310 4.92 8.15 -22.99
CA SER A 310 4.93 9.52 -22.47
C SER A 310 5.94 10.40 -23.23
N LYS A 311 5.54 11.63 -23.56
CA LYS A 311 6.44 12.67 -24.09
C LYS A 311 6.71 13.81 -23.11
N LEU A 312 5.88 13.94 -22.07
CA LEU A 312 6.10 14.79 -20.93
C LEU A 312 5.74 14.01 -19.67
N VAL A 313 6.61 13.99 -18.66
CA VAL A 313 6.31 13.46 -17.33
C VAL A 313 6.58 14.54 -16.29
N VAL A 314 5.54 14.92 -15.54
CA VAL A 314 5.63 15.89 -14.44
C VAL A 314 5.53 15.15 -13.12
N GLN A 315 6.60 15.21 -12.32
CA GLN A 315 6.67 14.65 -10.98
C GLN A 315 6.36 15.74 -9.95
N ILE A 316 5.37 15.54 -9.08
CA ILE A 316 4.92 16.53 -8.09
C ILE A 316 4.95 15.90 -6.71
N GLY A 317 5.88 16.31 -5.85
CA GLY A 317 6.08 15.70 -4.54
C GLY A 317 6.33 14.19 -4.60
N LYS A 318 6.93 13.69 -5.71
CA LYS A 318 7.12 12.26 -5.96
C LYS A 318 8.52 11.91 -6.41
N ASN A 319 9.14 10.95 -5.71
CA ASN A 319 10.44 10.41 -6.06
C ASN A 319 10.31 9.06 -6.79
N LEU A 320 10.20 9.09 -8.13
CA LEU A 320 10.14 7.88 -8.96
C LEU A 320 11.53 7.24 -9.21
N VAL A 321 12.62 7.87 -8.75
CA VAL A 321 13.99 7.34 -8.89
C VAL A 321 14.31 6.41 -7.72
N GLU A 322 14.15 6.87 -6.49
CA GLU A 322 14.57 6.14 -5.28
C GLU A 322 13.44 5.34 -4.61
N ASN A 323 12.18 5.80 -4.71
CA ASN A 323 11.05 5.07 -4.13
C ASN A 323 10.51 4.00 -5.10
N LYS A 324 10.87 4.07 -6.39
CA LYS A 324 10.44 3.16 -7.46
C LYS A 324 11.62 2.61 -8.27
N MET A 325 12.76 2.32 -7.60
CA MET A 325 14.03 1.95 -8.27
C MET A 325 13.88 0.88 -9.37
N PRO A 326 13.17 -0.25 -9.15
CA PRO A 326 13.06 -1.32 -10.15
C PRO A 326 12.29 -0.93 -11.42
N GLU A 327 11.48 0.13 -11.35
CA GLU A 327 10.69 0.69 -12.46
C GLU A 327 11.24 2.03 -12.98
N SER A 328 12.20 2.64 -12.26
CA SER A 328 12.74 3.97 -12.56
C SER A 328 13.38 4.06 -13.96
N HIS A 329 13.80 2.92 -14.52
CA HIS A 329 14.30 2.85 -15.89
C HIS A 329 13.24 3.31 -16.91
N TRP A 330 11.95 2.99 -16.72
CA TRP A 330 10.89 3.43 -17.63
C TRP A 330 10.81 4.95 -17.76
N LEU A 331 11.01 5.67 -16.65
CA LEU A 331 11.08 7.14 -16.61
C LEU A 331 12.36 7.66 -17.27
N ASN A 332 13.52 7.08 -16.93
CA ASN A 332 14.81 7.53 -17.48
C ASN A 332 14.87 7.31 -19.01
N GLU A 333 14.35 6.19 -19.51
CA GLU A 333 14.27 5.89 -20.94
C GLU A 333 13.35 6.85 -21.71
N CYS A 334 12.46 7.61 -21.05
CA CYS A 334 11.72 8.69 -21.73
C CYS A 334 12.67 9.75 -22.27
N MET A 335 13.76 10.05 -21.56
CA MET A 335 14.78 11.02 -21.99
C MET A 335 15.46 10.55 -23.29
N GLU A 336 15.79 9.26 -23.38
CA GLU A 336 16.40 8.64 -24.56
C GLU A 336 15.49 8.67 -25.80
N ARG A 337 14.16 8.75 -25.58
CA ARG A 337 13.13 8.90 -26.62
C ARG A 337 12.83 10.35 -26.98
N GLY A 338 13.54 11.32 -26.39
CA GLY A 338 13.29 12.76 -26.57
C GLY A 338 12.06 13.28 -25.82
N GLY A 339 11.55 12.52 -24.84
CA GLY A 339 10.53 12.97 -23.89
C GLY A 339 11.14 13.86 -22.80
N LYS A 340 10.33 14.81 -22.30
CA LYS A 340 10.71 15.80 -21.30
C LYS A 340 10.30 15.38 -19.89
N LEU A 341 11.17 15.60 -18.91
CA LEU A 341 10.93 15.33 -17.49
C LEU A 341 10.92 16.64 -16.69
N VAL A 342 9.93 16.81 -15.81
CA VAL A 342 9.80 17.97 -14.91
C VAL A 342 9.67 17.48 -13.48
N CYS A 343 10.35 18.13 -12.53
CA CYS A 343 10.22 17.86 -11.10
C CYS A 343 9.72 19.09 -10.34
N ILE A 344 8.73 18.93 -9.47
CA ILE A 344 8.23 19.94 -8.54
C ILE A 344 8.40 19.39 -7.13
N THR A 345 9.38 19.91 -6.40
CA THR A 345 9.75 19.52 -5.03
C THR A 345 10.40 20.70 -4.30
N PRO A 346 10.28 20.82 -2.97
CA PRO A 346 10.99 21.85 -2.21
C PRO A 346 12.53 21.75 -2.27
N ASP A 347 13.05 20.54 -2.41
CA ASP A 347 14.47 20.21 -2.44
C ASP A 347 14.94 19.75 -3.83
N TYR A 348 16.24 19.90 -4.10
CA TYR A 348 16.87 19.35 -5.30
C TYR A 348 17.14 17.85 -5.14
N SER A 349 16.08 17.07 -5.34
CA SER A 349 16.03 15.62 -5.11
C SER A 349 16.61 14.79 -6.29
N ALA A 350 16.74 13.47 -6.12
CA ALA A 350 17.22 12.59 -7.19
C ALA A 350 16.39 12.66 -8.51
N PRO A 351 15.05 12.80 -8.48
CA PRO A 351 14.26 13.16 -9.66
C PRO A 351 14.63 14.50 -10.28
N SER A 352 14.91 15.54 -9.49
CA SER A 352 15.32 16.85 -9.99
C SER A 352 16.61 16.77 -10.80
N ALA A 353 17.56 15.92 -10.38
CA ALA A 353 18.80 15.63 -11.12
C ALA A 353 18.60 14.81 -12.42
N LYS A 354 17.39 14.30 -12.68
CA LYS A 354 17.00 13.62 -13.94
C LYS A 354 16.09 14.48 -14.82
N SER A 355 15.55 15.58 -14.32
CA SER A 355 14.60 16.42 -15.04
C SER A 355 15.27 17.47 -15.92
N ASP A 356 14.62 17.81 -17.05
CA ASP A 356 15.01 18.92 -17.93
C ASP A 356 14.93 20.27 -17.20
N TYR A 357 14.03 20.38 -16.21
CA TYR A 357 14.03 21.45 -15.23
C TYR A 357 13.32 21.03 -13.93
N TRP A 358 13.72 21.68 -12.84
CA TRP A 358 13.14 21.54 -11.51
C TRP A 358 12.51 22.87 -11.09
N ILE A 359 11.31 22.80 -10.50
CA ILE A 359 10.66 23.95 -9.89
C ILE A 359 10.69 23.77 -8.38
N GLY A 360 11.51 24.59 -7.71
CA GLY A 360 11.52 24.70 -6.26
C GLY A 360 10.22 25.35 -5.75
N THR A 361 9.67 24.85 -4.64
CA THR A 361 8.42 25.35 -4.05
C THR A 361 8.43 25.23 -2.52
N ARG A 362 7.66 26.06 -1.83
CA ARG A 362 7.52 26.04 -0.37
C ARG A 362 6.68 24.83 0.07
N PRO A 363 7.15 24.04 1.05
CA PRO A 363 6.38 22.92 1.60
C PRO A 363 4.99 23.34 2.08
N GLY A 364 3.98 22.48 1.88
CA GLY A 364 2.60 22.76 2.28
C GLY A 364 1.75 23.22 1.10
N LEU A 365 1.34 24.49 1.06
CA LEU A 365 0.42 25.03 0.04
C LEU A 365 1.10 25.62 -1.20
N GLY A 366 2.44 25.62 -1.26
CA GLY A 366 3.18 26.19 -2.39
C GLY A 366 2.87 25.50 -3.72
N ASP A 367 2.89 24.16 -3.72
CA ASP A 367 2.48 23.33 -4.86
C ASP A 367 1.08 23.67 -5.35
N LEU A 368 0.11 23.85 -4.45
CA LEU A 368 -1.27 24.18 -4.85
C LEU A 368 -1.36 25.53 -5.56
N ALA A 369 -0.70 26.57 -5.02
CA ALA A 369 -0.70 27.90 -5.64
C ALA A 369 -0.06 27.88 -7.04
N LEU A 370 1.05 27.16 -7.20
CA LEU A 370 1.68 26.93 -8.50
C LEU A 370 0.73 26.22 -9.47
N LEU A 371 0.08 25.13 -9.05
CA LEU A 371 -0.78 24.33 -9.94
C LEU A 371 -2.05 25.09 -10.36
N LEU A 372 -2.58 25.95 -9.49
CA LEU A 372 -3.68 26.85 -9.84
C LEU A 372 -3.23 27.92 -10.85
N SER A 373 -2.01 28.45 -10.73
CA SER A 373 -1.44 29.37 -11.72
C SER A 373 -1.19 28.74 -13.08
N VAL A 374 -0.68 27.50 -13.10
CA VAL A 374 -0.59 26.70 -14.33
C VAL A 374 -1.97 26.52 -14.98
N ALA A 375 -3.01 26.27 -14.19
CA ALA A 375 -4.38 26.15 -14.69
C ALA A 375 -4.93 27.47 -15.24
N HIS A 376 -4.68 28.60 -14.54
CA HIS A 376 -5.02 29.94 -15.00
C HIS A 376 -4.44 30.22 -16.39
N LEU A 377 -3.14 30.01 -16.57
CA LEU A 377 -2.44 30.23 -17.84
C LEU A 377 -2.94 29.32 -18.97
N ILE A 378 -3.23 28.04 -18.69
CA ILE A 378 -3.81 27.11 -19.69
C ILE A 378 -5.18 27.62 -20.18
N ILE A 379 -5.97 28.24 -19.29
CA ILE A 379 -7.29 28.77 -19.62
C ILE A 379 -7.19 30.07 -20.43
N GLU A 380 -6.44 31.06 -19.95
CA GLU A 380 -6.25 32.36 -20.62
C GLU A 380 -5.63 32.18 -22.03
N ASN A 381 -4.59 31.34 -22.14
CA ASN A 381 -3.91 31.06 -23.41
C ASN A 381 -4.66 30.08 -24.32
N LYS A 382 -5.84 29.57 -23.90
CA LYS A 382 -6.65 28.58 -24.63
C LYS A 382 -5.91 27.28 -24.96
N GLY A 383 -4.99 26.86 -24.08
CA GLY A 383 -4.20 25.63 -24.19
C GLY A 383 -4.93 24.34 -23.77
N TYR A 384 -6.24 24.43 -23.48
CA TYR A 384 -7.07 23.31 -23.07
C TYR A 384 -7.66 22.52 -24.25
N ASP A 385 -7.85 21.21 -24.07
CA ASP A 385 -8.51 20.32 -25.03
C ASP A 385 -10.03 20.48 -24.90
N LYS A 386 -10.58 21.46 -25.65
CA LYS A 386 -12.01 21.83 -25.67
C LYS A 386 -12.94 20.62 -25.84
N ASP A 387 -12.61 19.72 -26.76
CA ASP A 387 -13.48 18.59 -27.09
C ASP A 387 -13.44 17.52 -26.01
N PHE A 388 -12.27 17.30 -25.39
CA PHE A 388 -12.15 16.42 -24.24
C PHE A 388 -12.98 16.94 -23.05
N ILE A 389 -12.79 18.21 -22.65
CA ILE A 389 -13.45 18.74 -21.44
C ILE A 389 -14.98 18.83 -21.59
N LYS A 390 -15.50 19.15 -22.79
CA LYS A 390 -16.95 19.08 -23.05
C LYS A 390 -17.53 17.67 -22.88
N LYS A 391 -16.77 16.64 -23.23
CA LYS A 391 -17.24 15.25 -23.34
C LYS A 391 -16.99 14.39 -22.12
N TYR A 392 -15.98 14.71 -21.30
CA TYR A 392 -15.46 13.82 -20.24
C TYR A 392 -15.25 14.49 -18.88
N SER A 393 -15.77 15.71 -18.66
CA SER A 393 -15.66 16.42 -17.37
C SER A 393 -16.98 17.08 -16.95
N ASP A 394 -17.06 17.53 -15.70
CA ASP A 394 -18.20 18.28 -15.18
C ASP A 394 -18.05 19.81 -15.32
N LEU A 395 -16.98 20.27 -15.97
CA LEU A 395 -16.71 21.68 -16.28
C LEU A 395 -17.84 22.41 -17.06
N PRO A 396 -18.60 21.78 -17.98
CA PRO A 396 -19.77 22.42 -18.60
C PRO A 396 -21.06 22.42 -17.76
N LEU A 397 -21.11 21.76 -16.59
CA LEU A 397 -22.34 21.70 -15.81
C LEU A 397 -22.74 23.06 -15.25
N LEU A 398 -24.05 23.30 -15.12
CA LEU A 398 -24.61 24.55 -14.62
C LEU A 398 -24.76 24.55 -13.10
N VAL A 399 -24.36 25.65 -12.48
CA VAL A 399 -24.45 25.96 -11.05
C VAL A 399 -25.23 27.26 -10.88
N ARG A 400 -26.19 27.29 -9.95
CA ARG A 400 -26.96 28.50 -9.64
C ARG A 400 -26.09 29.51 -8.88
N ALA A 401 -26.12 30.78 -9.29
CA ALA A 401 -25.33 31.86 -8.68
C ALA A 401 -25.75 32.19 -7.23
N ASP A 402 -27.02 31.95 -6.90
CA ASP A 402 -27.65 32.32 -5.64
C ASP A 402 -27.45 31.31 -4.50
N THR A 403 -27.41 30.02 -4.83
CA THR A 403 -27.31 28.90 -3.88
C THR A 403 -25.99 28.15 -3.96
N LEU A 404 -25.18 28.40 -4.99
CA LEU A 404 -23.93 27.70 -5.32
C LEU A 404 -24.09 26.18 -5.45
N LYS A 405 -25.31 25.71 -5.77
CA LYS A 405 -25.63 24.31 -6.04
C LYS A 405 -25.78 24.08 -7.54
N ARG A 406 -25.48 22.86 -8.00
CA ARG A 406 -25.77 22.44 -9.39
C ARG A 406 -27.27 22.62 -9.68
N LEU A 407 -27.59 23.24 -10.81
CA LEU A 407 -28.96 23.31 -11.31
C LEU A 407 -29.48 21.90 -11.57
N ARG A 408 -30.68 21.60 -11.08
CA ARG A 408 -31.36 20.31 -11.26
C ARG A 408 -32.42 20.38 -12.35
N PRO A 409 -32.57 19.35 -13.22
CA PRO A 409 -33.60 19.33 -14.26
C PRO A 409 -35.02 19.54 -13.73
N GLU A 410 -35.31 19.01 -12.55
CA GLU A 410 -36.61 19.10 -11.87
C GLU A 410 -37.00 20.54 -11.49
N GLU A 411 -36.04 21.48 -11.46
CA GLU A 411 -36.30 22.91 -11.20
C GLU A 411 -36.80 23.66 -12.45
N MET A 412 -36.64 23.07 -13.64
CA MET A 412 -36.86 23.72 -14.95
C MET A 412 -37.70 22.91 -15.94
N ILE A 413 -37.94 21.62 -15.70
CA ILE A 413 -38.74 20.73 -16.55
C ILE A 413 -39.85 20.11 -15.70
N GLU A 414 -41.10 20.43 -16.03
CA GLU A 414 -42.27 19.95 -15.30
C GLU A 414 -42.40 18.42 -15.42
N GLY A 415 -42.56 17.74 -14.28
CA GLY A 415 -42.65 16.28 -14.23
C GLY A 415 -41.38 15.52 -14.64
N TYR A 416 -40.21 16.16 -14.63
CA TYR A 416 -38.95 15.48 -14.98
C TYR A 416 -38.73 14.21 -14.14
N GLN A 417 -38.21 13.18 -14.79
CA GLN A 417 -37.76 11.94 -14.16
C GLN A 417 -36.33 11.65 -14.65
N PRO A 418 -35.40 11.24 -13.77
CA PRO A 418 -34.05 10.86 -14.19
C PRO A 418 -34.09 9.77 -15.27
N LYS A 419 -33.26 9.94 -16.32
CA LYS A 419 -33.19 8.98 -17.45
C LYS A 419 -32.86 7.56 -16.96
N ASP A 420 -33.40 6.53 -17.61
CA ASP A 420 -33.05 5.16 -17.24
C ASP A 420 -31.60 4.83 -17.63
N LEU A 421 -30.82 4.34 -16.66
CA LEU A 421 -29.43 3.93 -16.82
C LEU A 421 -29.20 2.43 -16.56
N LYS A 422 -30.25 1.63 -16.33
CA LYS A 422 -30.12 0.21 -15.92
C LYS A 422 -29.42 -0.68 -16.96
N GLY A 423 -29.54 -0.34 -18.24
CA GLY A 423 -28.79 -0.97 -19.34
C GLY A 423 -27.44 -0.32 -19.66
N GLY A 424 -26.99 0.65 -18.86
CA GLY A 424 -25.80 1.46 -19.11
C GLY A 424 -24.61 1.14 -18.19
N PRO A 425 -23.40 1.62 -18.52
CA PRO A 425 -22.18 1.34 -17.77
C PRO A 425 -22.22 1.81 -16.31
N SER A 426 -23.02 2.82 -15.96
CA SER A 426 -23.23 3.21 -14.57
C SER A 426 -23.74 2.04 -13.72
N TYR A 427 -24.70 1.26 -14.22
CA TYR A 427 -25.19 0.05 -13.52
C TYR A 427 -24.29 -1.16 -13.81
N SER A 428 -24.03 -1.46 -15.08
CA SER A 428 -23.42 -2.74 -15.49
C SER A 428 -21.92 -2.85 -15.25
N VAL A 429 -21.22 -1.74 -14.99
CA VAL A 429 -19.77 -1.71 -14.76
C VAL A 429 -19.42 -1.00 -13.44
N GLN A 430 -20.08 0.12 -13.14
CA GLN A 430 -19.77 0.92 -11.94
C GLN A 430 -20.61 0.53 -10.70
N GLY A 431 -21.56 -0.40 -10.84
CA GLY A 431 -22.35 -0.91 -9.71
C GLY A 431 -23.30 0.11 -9.08
N LEU A 432 -23.76 1.11 -9.85
CA LEU A 432 -24.72 2.11 -9.36
C LEU A 432 -26.02 1.42 -8.92
N THR A 433 -26.50 1.76 -7.72
CA THR A 433 -27.77 1.27 -7.16
C THR A 433 -28.92 2.26 -7.44
N ASP A 434 -30.16 1.79 -7.33
CA ASP A 434 -31.35 2.63 -7.52
C ASP A 434 -31.41 3.80 -6.51
N GLU A 435 -31.08 3.56 -5.23
CA GLU A 435 -30.98 4.62 -4.20
C GLU A 435 -29.93 5.69 -4.58
N GLN A 436 -28.76 5.25 -5.05
CA GLN A 436 -27.72 6.17 -5.51
C GLN A 436 -28.15 6.93 -6.77
N ARG A 437 -28.88 6.28 -7.69
CA ARG A 437 -29.39 6.91 -8.92
C ARG A 437 -30.41 7.99 -8.59
N GLU A 438 -31.36 7.72 -7.70
CA GLU A 438 -32.35 8.69 -7.21
C GLU A 438 -31.67 9.90 -6.56
N LYS A 439 -30.69 9.65 -5.68
CA LYS A 439 -29.93 10.71 -4.99
C LYS A 439 -29.03 11.54 -5.91
N ILE A 440 -28.40 10.91 -6.90
CA ILE A 440 -27.51 11.58 -7.85
C ILE A 440 -28.32 12.40 -8.85
N GLY A 441 -29.45 11.86 -9.35
CA GLY A 441 -30.29 12.50 -10.36
C GLY A 441 -29.56 12.74 -11.68
N ASP A 442 -30.09 13.65 -12.51
CA ASP A 442 -29.42 14.15 -13.71
C ASP A 442 -28.87 15.58 -13.49
N PHE A 443 -28.17 16.08 -14.50
CA PHE A 443 -27.45 17.35 -14.48
C PHE A 443 -27.92 18.27 -15.60
N CYS A 444 -27.71 19.58 -15.46
CA CYS A 444 -27.99 20.55 -16.51
C CYS A 444 -26.71 21.08 -17.16
N VAL A 445 -26.73 21.24 -18.48
CA VAL A 445 -25.74 21.99 -19.28
C VAL A 445 -26.45 23.04 -20.12
N TRP A 446 -25.76 24.11 -20.53
CA TRP A 446 -26.28 25.02 -21.56
C TRP A 446 -25.91 24.48 -22.93
N ASP A 447 -26.86 24.03 -23.75
CA ASP A 447 -26.56 23.61 -25.12
C ASP A 447 -26.41 24.84 -26.03
N SER A 448 -25.23 24.99 -26.61
CA SER A 448 -24.88 26.09 -27.53
C SER A 448 -25.69 26.04 -28.83
N THR A 449 -26.21 24.86 -29.20
CA THR A 449 -26.96 24.65 -30.45
C THR A 449 -28.41 25.15 -30.33
N SER A 450 -29.12 24.73 -29.29
CA SER A 450 -30.49 25.17 -29.01
C SER A 450 -30.60 26.41 -28.11
N ASN A 451 -29.44 26.94 -27.65
CA ASN A 451 -29.28 28.12 -26.82
C ASN A 451 -30.22 28.14 -25.58
N ARG A 452 -30.19 27.03 -24.82
CA ARG A 452 -30.98 26.85 -23.59
C ARG A 452 -30.32 25.82 -22.68
N ALA A 453 -30.73 25.81 -21.41
CA ALA A 453 -30.40 24.71 -20.51
C ALA A 453 -31.10 23.41 -20.97
N VAL A 454 -30.39 22.28 -20.88
CA VAL A 454 -30.87 20.94 -21.20
C VAL A 454 -30.37 19.91 -20.18
N ALA A 455 -31.14 18.85 -19.96
CA ALA A 455 -30.81 17.79 -19.01
C ALA A 455 -29.96 16.68 -19.65
N VAL A 456 -28.86 16.33 -18.98
CA VAL A 456 -27.91 15.26 -19.34
C VAL A 456 -27.68 14.33 -18.15
N SER A 457 -27.56 13.04 -18.45
CA SER A 457 -27.34 11.97 -17.48
C SER A 457 -25.88 11.54 -17.42
N ARG A 458 -25.54 10.74 -16.40
CA ARG A 458 -24.18 10.24 -16.17
C ARG A 458 -23.60 9.43 -17.35
N ASP A 459 -24.44 8.77 -18.13
CA ASP A 459 -24.00 7.93 -19.26
C ASP A 459 -24.01 8.66 -20.62
N GLU A 460 -24.48 9.91 -20.70
CA GLU A 460 -24.39 10.79 -21.88
C GLU A 460 -23.01 11.47 -21.92
N VAL A 461 -21.97 10.63 -21.97
CA VAL A 461 -20.55 11.00 -21.90
C VAL A 461 -19.83 10.56 -23.17
N GLY A 462 -18.73 11.24 -23.53
CA GLY A 462 -17.94 10.87 -24.72
C GLY A 462 -18.72 10.97 -26.02
N ASN A 463 -18.79 9.87 -26.76
CA ASN A 463 -19.54 9.78 -28.01
C ASN A 463 -21.07 9.61 -27.82
N LYS A 464 -21.54 9.43 -26.58
CA LYS A 464 -22.98 9.38 -26.24
C LYS A 464 -23.58 10.76 -25.94
N LEU A 465 -22.75 11.80 -25.80
CA LEU A 465 -23.21 13.17 -25.61
C LEU A 465 -23.74 13.73 -26.94
N THR A 466 -25.03 14.09 -26.97
CA THR A 466 -25.74 14.52 -28.20
C THR A 466 -25.95 16.03 -28.31
N VAL A 467 -25.44 16.82 -27.37
CA VAL A 467 -25.59 18.29 -27.30
C VAL A 467 -24.22 18.96 -27.35
N ASP A 468 -24.15 20.26 -27.67
CA ASP A 468 -22.88 21.01 -27.65
C ASP A 468 -22.80 21.91 -26.41
N PRO A 469 -22.40 21.38 -25.25
CA PRO A 469 -22.46 22.16 -24.00
C PRO A 469 -21.52 23.37 -24.07
N ALA A 470 -22.00 24.54 -23.67
CA ALA A 470 -21.16 25.71 -23.46
C ALA A 470 -20.14 25.41 -22.36
N LEU A 471 -18.89 25.80 -22.58
CA LEU A 471 -17.85 25.68 -21.55
C LEU A 471 -17.83 26.92 -20.66
N PHE A 472 -17.79 28.11 -21.25
CA PHE A 472 -17.80 29.38 -20.52
C PHE A 472 -19.18 30.03 -20.66
N GLY A 473 -19.49 30.92 -19.73
CA GLY A 473 -20.69 31.72 -19.79
C GLY A 473 -21.53 31.72 -18.52
N GLU A 474 -22.31 32.78 -18.44
CA GLU A 474 -23.31 33.09 -17.45
C GLU A 474 -24.63 33.24 -18.19
N PHE A 475 -25.65 32.50 -17.74
CA PHE A 475 -26.92 32.36 -18.44
C PHE A 475 -28.08 32.60 -17.48
N LYS A 476 -29.27 32.80 -18.06
CA LYS A 476 -30.53 32.93 -17.33
C LYS A 476 -31.40 31.72 -17.63
N VAL A 477 -31.92 31.09 -16.58
CA VAL A 477 -32.84 29.96 -16.67
C VAL A 477 -34.12 30.33 -15.94
N LYS A 478 -35.27 30.09 -16.58
CA LYS A 478 -36.56 30.23 -15.93
C LYS A 478 -36.93 28.93 -15.24
N THR A 479 -37.21 28.99 -13.94
CA THR A 479 -37.62 27.84 -13.12
C THR A 479 -39.14 27.66 -13.15
N LEU A 480 -39.63 26.49 -12.70
CA LEU A 480 -41.06 26.14 -12.71
C LEU A 480 -41.93 27.05 -11.83
N ASN A 481 -41.37 27.68 -10.80
CA ASN A 481 -42.03 28.70 -9.99
C ASN A 481 -42.18 30.06 -10.72
N GLY A 482 -41.66 30.19 -11.94
CA GLY A 482 -41.72 31.40 -12.77
C GLY A 482 -40.57 32.39 -12.56
N GLU A 483 -39.68 32.13 -11.60
CA GLU A 483 -38.49 32.94 -11.30
C GLU A 483 -37.43 32.81 -12.42
N GLU A 484 -36.61 33.86 -12.60
CA GLU A 484 -35.47 33.83 -13.53
C GLU A 484 -34.17 33.83 -12.71
N ILE A 485 -33.50 32.68 -12.68
CA ILE A 485 -32.26 32.49 -11.93
C ILE A 485 -31.04 32.61 -12.83
N GLN A 486 -29.98 33.19 -12.28
CA GLN A 486 -28.67 33.24 -12.91
C GLN A 486 -27.91 31.94 -12.66
N VAL A 487 -27.33 31.37 -13.72
CA VAL A 487 -26.52 30.16 -13.67
C VAL A 487 -25.20 30.35 -14.38
N LEU A 488 -24.15 29.70 -13.90
CA LEU A 488 -22.82 29.72 -14.49
C LEU A 488 -22.38 28.29 -14.79
N THR A 489 -21.55 28.14 -15.81
CA THR A 489 -20.80 26.91 -16.04
C THR A 489 -19.70 26.74 -14.98
N VAL A 490 -19.38 25.51 -14.58
CA VAL A 490 -18.29 25.25 -13.62
C VAL A 490 -16.95 25.82 -14.10
N MET A 491 -16.66 25.75 -15.41
CA MET A 491 -15.45 26.35 -16.01
C MET A 491 -15.44 27.88 -15.92
N GLU A 492 -16.58 28.57 -16.08
CA GLU A 492 -16.68 30.02 -15.88
C GLU A 492 -16.35 30.39 -14.43
N MET A 493 -16.87 29.63 -13.45
CA MET A 493 -16.55 29.82 -12.03
C MET A 493 -15.05 29.64 -11.77
N TYR A 494 -14.42 28.59 -12.32
CA TYR A 494 -12.97 28.40 -12.25
C TYR A 494 -12.22 29.56 -12.89
N SER A 495 -12.59 29.99 -14.10
CA SER A 495 -11.96 31.11 -14.81
C SER A 495 -11.98 32.42 -14.01
N ARG A 496 -13.08 32.69 -13.26
CA ARG A 496 -13.16 33.86 -12.37
C ARG A 496 -12.19 33.77 -11.20
N HIS A 497 -12.16 32.64 -10.48
CA HIS A 497 -11.33 32.46 -9.28
C HIS A 497 -9.83 32.24 -9.56
N LEU A 498 -9.47 31.69 -10.73
CA LEU A 498 -8.08 31.42 -11.07
C LEU A 498 -7.27 32.69 -11.37
N LYS A 499 -7.94 33.84 -11.58
CA LYS A 499 -7.30 35.16 -11.73
C LYS A 499 -6.59 35.62 -10.46
N ASP A 500 -6.95 35.08 -9.30
CA ASP A 500 -6.26 35.32 -8.02
C ASP A 500 -4.88 34.61 -7.95
N TYR A 501 -4.53 33.81 -8.97
CA TYR A 501 -3.31 33.01 -9.07
C TYR A 501 -2.51 33.36 -10.35
N ASP A 502 -2.33 34.65 -10.65
CA ASP A 502 -1.36 35.07 -11.67
C ASP A 502 0.08 34.58 -11.34
N PRO A 503 0.99 34.46 -12.32
CA PRO A 503 2.32 33.87 -12.10
C PRO A 503 3.15 34.57 -11.02
N LYS A 504 3.00 35.89 -10.85
CA LYS A 504 3.70 36.66 -9.82
C LYS A 504 3.12 36.35 -8.43
N THR A 505 1.81 36.42 -8.26
CA THR A 505 1.14 36.09 -6.99
C THR A 505 1.41 34.63 -6.59
N ALA A 506 1.36 33.71 -7.54
CA ALA A 506 1.71 32.32 -7.31
C ALA A 506 3.18 32.15 -6.92
N GLY A 507 4.11 32.87 -7.55
CA GLY A 507 5.52 32.90 -7.16
C GLY A 507 5.76 33.49 -5.76
N GLU A 508 5.01 34.53 -5.35
CA GLU A 508 5.08 35.11 -3.99
C GLU A 508 4.63 34.10 -2.91
N ILE A 509 3.56 33.34 -3.17
CA ILE A 509 3.04 32.30 -2.27
C ILE A 509 3.95 31.07 -2.23
N SER A 510 4.25 30.51 -3.40
CA SER A 510 4.98 29.24 -3.55
C SER A 510 6.50 29.36 -3.45
N GLY A 511 7.07 30.54 -3.70
CA GLY A 511 8.52 30.70 -3.89
C GLY A 511 9.05 30.14 -5.21
N ALA A 512 8.19 29.65 -6.11
CA ALA A 512 8.58 29.20 -7.44
C ALA A 512 8.86 30.38 -8.37
N ASP A 513 9.74 30.16 -9.35
CA ASP A 513 10.03 31.12 -10.42
C ASP A 513 8.83 31.24 -11.38
N PRO A 514 8.24 32.44 -11.57
CA PRO A 514 7.13 32.65 -12.52
C PRO A 514 7.43 32.16 -13.94
N GLU A 515 8.67 32.29 -14.43
CA GLU A 515 9.04 31.82 -15.78
C GLU A 515 8.92 30.29 -15.89
N LEU A 516 9.17 29.56 -14.81
CA LEU A 516 9.01 28.09 -14.76
C LEU A 516 7.54 27.67 -14.65
N ILE A 517 6.69 28.48 -14.00
CA ILE A 517 5.23 28.29 -13.99
C ILE A 517 4.67 28.45 -15.41
N GLU A 518 5.07 29.53 -16.11
CA GLU A 518 4.68 29.78 -17.51
C GLU A 518 5.17 28.68 -18.46
N ARG A 519 6.43 28.27 -18.33
CA ARG A 519 7.00 27.16 -19.10
C ARG A 519 6.23 25.86 -18.90
N LEU A 520 5.85 25.52 -17.66
CA LEU A 520 5.06 24.33 -17.35
C LEU A 520 3.65 24.39 -17.94
N ALA A 521 2.99 25.55 -17.91
CA ALA A 521 1.69 25.75 -18.55
C ALA A 521 1.76 25.55 -20.08
N ASN A 522 2.80 26.08 -20.73
CA ASN A 522 3.03 25.86 -22.15
C ASN A 522 3.35 24.39 -22.48
N ASP A 523 4.25 23.76 -21.72
CA ASP A 523 4.64 22.36 -21.95
C ASP A 523 3.44 21.41 -21.78
N LEU A 524 2.61 21.59 -20.75
CA LEU A 524 1.38 20.82 -20.53
C LEU A 524 0.30 21.07 -21.61
N SER A 525 0.22 22.28 -22.15
CA SER A 525 -0.69 22.63 -23.25
C SER A 525 -0.28 21.94 -24.55
N THR A 526 1.02 21.94 -24.87
CA THR A 526 1.54 21.61 -26.21
C THR A 526 2.09 20.19 -26.37
N ILE A 527 2.67 19.59 -25.32
CA ILE A 527 3.31 18.26 -25.40
C ILE A 527 2.29 17.18 -25.05
N LYS A 528 2.04 16.24 -25.98
CA LYS A 528 1.13 15.09 -25.79
C LYS A 528 1.75 13.77 -26.30
N PRO A 529 1.54 12.63 -25.60
CA PRO A 529 0.89 12.50 -24.30
C PRO A 529 1.73 13.05 -23.14
N ALA A 530 1.07 13.59 -22.11
CA ALA A 530 1.68 14.07 -20.87
C ALA A 530 1.10 13.37 -19.64
N ALA A 531 1.95 12.88 -18.75
CA ALA A 531 1.58 12.21 -17.52
C ALA A 531 1.99 13.01 -16.29
N ILE A 532 1.07 13.21 -15.36
CA ILE A 532 1.33 13.81 -14.05
C ILE A 532 1.43 12.69 -13.01
N HIS A 533 2.56 12.58 -12.34
CA HIS A 533 2.83 11.59 -11.30
C HIS A 533 3.03 12.32 -9.97
N PHE A 534 2.17 12.04 -9.00
CA PHE A 534 2.25 12.64 -7.68
C PHE A 534 2.26 11.58 -6.57
N GLY A 535 2.50 11.99 -5.32
CA GLY A 535 2.58 11.04 -4.22
C GLY A 535 2.73 11.69 -2.84
N GLU A 536 3.51 11.04 -1.99
CA GLU A 536 3.62 11.29 -0.54
C GLU A 536 3.91 12.77 -0.24
N GLY A 537 4.77 13.42 -1.04
CA GLY A 537 5.15 14.82 -0.87
C GLY A 537 4.03 15.85 -1.07
N ILE A 538 2.87 15.47 -1.63
CA ILE A 538 1.63 16.28 -1.58
C ILE A 538 0.45 15.56 -0.91
N ASN A 539 0.49 14.23 -0.82
CA ASN A 539 -0.56 13.41 -0.20
C ASN A 539 -0.52 13.42 1.33
N HIS A 540 0.65 13.61 1.94
CA HIS A 540 0.82 13.55 3.40
C HIS A 540 0.58 14.91 4.09
N TYR A 541 0.05 15.90 3.37
CA TYR A 541 -0.39 17.19 3.92
C TYR A 541 -1.89 17.21 4.24
N PHE A 542 -2.29 17.99 5.24
CA PHE A 542 -3.70 18.17 5.64
C PHE A 542 -4.62 18.60 4.48
N HIS A 543 -4.10 19.36 3.51
CA HIS A 543 -4.83 19.82 2.33
C HIS A 543 -4.60 18.95 1.08
N ALA A 544 -4.13 17.70 1.21
CA ALA A 544 -3.87 16.77 0.09
C ALA A 544 -5.01 16.70 -0.95
N THR A 545 -6.27 16.70 -0.50
CA THR A 545 -7.46 16.68 -1.38
C THR A 545 -7.44 17.80 -2.41
N LEU A 546 -6.94 18.99 -2.06
CA LEU A 546 -6.84 20.12 -2.98
C LEU A 546 -5.70 19.94 -3.98
N HIS A 547 -4.51 19.52 -3.52
CA HIS A 547 -3.36 19.26 -4.38
C HIS A 547 -3.65 18.18 -5.43
N ASN A 548 -4.26 17.06 -5.02
CA ASN A 548 -4.63 15.98 -5.93
C ASN A 548 -5.66 16.45 -6.96
N ARG A 549 -6.70 17.18 -6.52
CA ARG A 549 -7.71 17.74 -7.42
C ARG A 549 -7.11 18.73 -8.42
N ALA A 550 -6.12 19.53 -8.02
CA ALA A 550 -5.40 20.41 -8.94
C ALA A 550 -4.61 19.61 -10.00
N CYS A 551 -3.94 18.52 -9.62
CA CYS A 551 -3.26 17.63 -10.55
C CYS A 551 -4.24 17.02 -11.58
N PHE A 552 -5.38 16.49 -11.11
CA PHE A 552 -6.44 15.97 -11.99
C PHE A 552 -7.06 17.04 -12.88
N PHE A 553 -7.24 18.27 -12.37
CA PHE A 553 -7.76 19.39 -13.13
C PHE A 553 -6.82 19.76 -14.28
N LEU A 554 -5.50 19.84 -14.05
CA LEU A 554 -4.52 20.05 -15.12
C LEU A 554 -4.56 18.93 -16.17
N ALA A 555 -4.59 17.65 -15.75
CA ALA A 555 -4.68 16.53 -16.68
C ALA A 555 -6.00 16.50 -17.49
N THR A 556 -7.10 16.99 -16.88
CA THR A 556 -8.43 17.13 -17.50
C THR A 556 -8.45 18.26 -18.52
N LEU A 557 -8.04 19.48 -18.11
CA LEU A 557 -7.91 20.64 -19.00
C LEU A 557 -7.07 20.31 -20.24
N THR A 558 -6.00 19.55 -20.06
CA THR A 558 -5.03 19.23 -21.11
C THR A 558 -5.38 17.98 -21.92
N GLY A 559 -6.53 17.34 -21.64
CA GLY A 559 -7.06 16.19 -22.40
C GLY A 559 -6.26 14.89 -22.25
N ASN A 560 -5.38 14.78 -21.25
CA ASN A 560 -4.42 13.68 -21.17
C ASN A 560 -4.96 12.41 -20.49
N ILE A 561 -6.07 12.47 -19.75
CA ILE A 561 -6.65 11.31 -19.06
C ILE A 561 -7.14 10.27 -20.08
N GLY A 562 -6.80 9.00 -19.84
CA GLY A 562 -7.26 7.87 -20.66
C GLY A 562 -6.49 7.64 -21.96
N ARG A 563 -5.27 8.20 -22.10
CA ARG A 563 -4.39 7.98 -23.26
C ARG A 563 -3.13 7.24 -22.82
N HIS A 564 -2.62 6.31 -23.62
CA HIS A 564 -1.31 5.69 -23.35
C HIS A 564 -0.21 6.75 -23.20
N GLY A 565 0.58 6.66 -22.13
CA GLY A 565 1.61 7.63 -21.77
C GLY A 565 1.10 8.95 -21.21
N GLY A 566 -0.21 9.09 -20.93
CA GLY A 566 -0.82 10.32 -20.43
C GLY A 566 -1.88 10.08 -19.36
N GLY A 567 -1.93 10.97 -18.36
CA GLY A 567 -2.87 10.82 -17.26
C GLY A 567 -2.44 11.54 -15.99
N CYS A 568 -3.02 11.12 -14.86
CA CYS A 568 -2.78 11.68 -13.53
C CYS A 568 -2.79 10.52 -12.52
N TYR A 569 -1.64 10.28 -11.88
CA TYR A 569 -1.34 9.03 -11.19
C TYR A 569 -0.79 9.25 -9.79
N ALA A 570 -1.31 8.51 -8.82
CA ALA A 570 -1.12 8.71 -7.39
C ALA A 570 -0.30 7.58 -6.78
N TRP A 571 0.96 7.81 -6.45
CA TRP A 571 1.87 6.74 -6.03
C TRP A 571 2.25 6.85 -4.56
N ALA A 572 2.00 5.79 -3.80
CA ALA A 572 2.43 5.64 -2.42
C ALA A 572 2.93 4.20 -2.18
N GLY A 573 2.43 3.52 -1.13
CA GLY A 573 2.58 2.07 -0.90
C GLY A 573 1.81 1.19 -1.90
N ASN A 574 1.69 -0.11 -1.59
CA ASN A 574 1.22 -1.13 -2.52
C ASN A 574 -0.29 -1.43 -2.36
N TYR A 575 -1.12 -0.47 -2.73
CA TYR A 575 -2.54 -0.41 -2.37
C TYR A 575 -3.53 -1.04 -3.37
N LYS A 576 -3.08 -1.48 -4.55
CA LYS A 576 -3.94 -1.85 -5.70
C LYS A 576 -4.69 -3.19 -5.52
N GLY A 577 -5.34 -3.40 -4.37
CA GLY A 577 -6.08 -4.61 -4.00
C GLY A 577 -7.20 -5.01 -4.96
N ALA A 578 -7.62 -4.08 -5.83
CA ALA A 578 -8.50 -4.35 -6.98
C ALA A 578 -7.97 -5.45 -7.93
N LEU A 579 -6.67 -5.79 -7.90
CA LEU A 579 -6.15 -6.97 -8.60
C LEU A 579 -6.79 -8.30 -8.14
N PHE A 580 -7.38 -8.34 -6.94
CA PHE A 580 -8.10 -9.49 -6.40
C PHE A 580 -9.62 -9.26 -6.30
N GLN A 581 -10.18 -8.31 -7.06
CA GLN A 581 -11.61 -7.98 -6.99
C GLN A 581 -12.53 -9.08 -7.54
N ALA A 582 -13.78 -9.05 -7.08
CA ALA A 582 -14.86 -9.89 -7.60
C ALA A 582 -15.16 -9.61 -9.08
N SER A 583 -15.64 -10.61 -9.79
CA SER A 583 -16.18 -10.47 -11.14
C SER A 583 -17.14 -11.61 -11.47
N ALA A 584 -17.92 -11.48 -12.54
CA ALA A 584 -18.85 -12.53 -12.98
C ALA A 584 -18.18 -13.88 -13.32
N TRP A 585 -16.86 -13.92 -13.55
CA TRP A 585 -16.10 -15.13 -13.86
C TRP A 585 -15.13 -15.57 -12.75
N SER A 586 -14.69 -14.66 -11.87
CA SER A 586 -13.85 -14.97 -10.71
C SER A 586 -14.63 -15.12 -9.40
N GLY A 587 -15.97 -15.03 -9.46
CA GLY A 587 -16.83 -15.03 -8.28
C GLY A 587 -16.52 -13.85 -7.36
N PRO A 588 -16.56 -14.03 -6.02
CA PRO A 588 -16.33 -12.96 -5.06
C PRO A 588 -14.89 -12.42 -4.97
N GLY A 589 -13.94 -12.97 -5.76
CA GLY A 589 -12.52 -12.62 -5.66
C GLY A 589 -12.00 -12.83 -4.24
N VAL A 590 -11.28 -11.85 -3.69
CA VAL A 590 -10.73 -11.91 -2.32
C VAL A 590 -11.79 -12.10 -1.23
N GLY A 591 -13.05 -11.76 -1.49
CA GLY A 591 -14.16 -12.00 -0.56
C GLY A 591 -14.32 -13.48 -0.23
N ALA A 592 -14.07 -14.37 -1.21
CA ALA A 592 -14.11 -15.82 -1.01
C ALA A 592 -13.08 -16.32 0.02
N TYR A 593 -12.00 -15.57 0.26
CA TYR A 593 -11.00 -15.90 1.26
C TYR A 593 -11.23 -15.18 2.60
N LYS A 594 -11.47 -13.86 2.57
CA LYS A 594 -11.52 -13.05 3.80
C LYS A 594 -12.90 -13.04 4.47
N ASP A 595 -13.98 -13.20 3.70
CA ASP A 595 -15.36 -13.01 4.13
C ASP A 595 -16.20 -14.28 4.07
N GLU A 596 -15.59 -15.45 3.85
CA GLU A 596 -16.26 -16.74 3.97
C GLU A 596 -16.97 -16.86 5.33
N ASP A 597 -18.16 -17.44 5.35
CA ASP A 597 -18.93 -17.63 6.58
C ASP A 597 -18.26 -18.65 7.53
N PRO A 598 -17.74 -18.22 8.71
CA PRO A 598 -17.13 -19.13 9.65
C PRO A 598 -18.14 -20.06 10.36
N PHE A 599 -19.45 -19.78 10.28
CA PHE A 599 -20.48 -20.69 10.77
C PHE A 599 -20.73 -21.86 9.81
N ASN A 600 -20.46 -21.68 8.51
CA ASN A 600 -20.70 -22.65 7.44
C ASN A 600 -19.50 -22.74 6.46
N PRO A 601 -18.29 -23.14 6.93
CA PRO A 601 -17.10 -23.23 6.10
C PRO A 601 -17.24 -24.26 4.97
N VAL A 602 -16.71 -23.93 3.79
CA VAL A 602 -16.62 -24.82 2.63
C VAL A 602 -15.43 -25.76 2.83
N LEU A 603 -15.71 -27.00 3.24
CA LEU A 603 -14.70 -28.02 3.54
C LEU A 603 -14.46 -29.02 2.39
N ASP A 604 -15.21 -28.89 1.30
CA ASP A 604 -15.06 -29.64 0.06
C ASP A 604 -14.05 -28.93 -0.85
N GLU A 605 -12.93 -29.59 -1.10
CA GLU A 605 -11.82 -29.10 -1.93
C GLU A 605 -12.18 -28.94 -3.41
N THR A 606 -13.37 -29.41 -3.83
CA THR A 606 -13.87 -29.33 -5.21
C THR A 606 -15.00 -28.31 -5.41
N ALA A 607 -15.44 -27.62 -4.35
CA ALA A 607 -16.55 -26.69 -4.39
C ALA A 607 -16.13 -25.24 -4.69
N ASP A 608 -16.85 -24.57 -5.59
CA ASP A 608 -16.65 -23.14 -5.86
C ASP A 608 -17.22 -22.25 -4.75
N VAL A 609 -16.38 -21.39 -4.18
CA VAL A 609 -16.81 -20.37 -3.20
C VAL A 609 -17.46 -19.20 -3.94
N THR A 610 -18.80 -19.13 -3.93
CA THR A 610 -19.56 -18.02 -4.53
C THR A 610 -20.21 -17.13 -3.47
N HIS A 611 -20.92 -16.06 -3.86
CA HIS A 611 -21.49 -15.07 -2.94
C HIS A 611 -22.44 -15.63 -1.87
N HIS A 612 -23.00 -16.84 -2.05
CA HIS A 612 -23.82 -17.52 -1.03
C HIS A 612 -23.03 -18.07 0.17
N HIS A 613 -21.70 -18.23 0.05
CA HIS A 613 -20.82 -18.70 1.12
C HIS A 613 -20.18 -17.56 1.92
N ILE A 614 -20.60 -16.31 1.69
CA ILE A 614 -19.96 -15.11 2.25
C ILE A 614 -20.86 -14.43 3.27
N HIS A 615 -20.31 -14.14 4.44
CA HIS A 615 -20.95 -13.33 5.47
C HIS A 615 -19.95 -12.39 6.14
N HIS A 616 -20.20 -11.08 6.01
CA HIS A 616 -19.34 -10.03 6.58
C HIS A 616 -19.62 -9.82 8.07
N TYR A 617 -18.90 -10.55 8.91
CA TYR A 617 -18.90 -10.35 10.37
C TYR A 617 -17.87 -9.33 10.83
N ALA A 618 -16.68 -9.32 10.21
CA ALA A 618 -15.71 -8.25 10.39
C ALA A 618 -16.29 -6.91 9.90
N SER A 619 -15.78 -5.79 10.42
CA SER A 619 -16.25 -4.47 9.98
C SER A 619 -15.16 -3.42 10.12
N GLY A 620 -14.86 -2.77 9.00
CA GLY A 620 -13.70 -1.91 8.83
C GLY A 620 -13.69 -0.67 9.71
N GLU A 621 -12.48 -0.24 10.07
CA GLU A 621 -12.24 0.92 10.91
C GLU A 621 -10.92 1.62 10.55
N GLU A 622 -10.88 2.92 10.83
CA GLU A 622 -9.73 3.81 10.59
C GLU A 622 -8.82 3.89 11.84
N PRO A 623 -7.56 3.41 11.78
CA PRO A 623 -6.60 3.47 12.89
C PRO A 623 -6.25 4.89 13.37
N SER A 624 -6.44 5.92 12.53
CA SER A 624 -6.21 7.33 12.92
C SER A 624 -6.99 7.72 14.18
N TYR A 625 -8.16 7.14 14.42
CA TYR A 625 -8.93 7.40 15.63
C TYR A 625 -8.29 6.77 16.87
N TRP A 626 -7.74 5.56 16.77
CA TRP A 626 -7.02 4.91 17.87
C TRP A 626 -5.82 5.74 18.31
N ALA A 627 -5.04 6.26 17.36
CA ALA A 627 -3.92 7.15 17.66
C ALA A 627 -4.35 8.42 18.43
N HIS A 628 -5.62 8.84 18.29
CA HIS A 628 -6.22 9.96 19.00
C HIS A 628 -7.04 9.55 20.25
N GLY A 629 -6.91 8.30 20.72
CA GLY A 629 -7.63 7.76 21.88
C GLY A 629 -9.14 7.66 21.66
N GLU A 630 -9.53 7.34 20.42
CA GLU A 630 -10.92 7.18 19.94
C GLU A 630 -11.80 8.42 20.16
N LYS A 631 -11.19 9.58 20.37
CA LYS A 631 -11.89 10.86 20.55
C LYS A 631 -12.60 11.27 19.25
N ILE A 632 -13.87 11.61 19.40
CA ILE A 632 -14.77 12.01 18.31
C ILE A 632 -14.69 13.52 18.11
N LEU A 633 -14.69 13.99 16.85
CA LEU A 633 -14.72 15.42 16.56
C LEU A 633 -16.14 15.97 16.82
N LYS A 634 -16.38 16.37 18.07
CA LYS A 634 -17.59 17.05 18.53
C LYS A 634 -17.31 18.55 18.62
N VAL A 635 -18.16 19.36 17.99
CA VAL A 635 -18.07 20.82 18.01
C VAL A 635 -19.41 21.38 18.47
N LYS A 636 -19.38 22.29 19.45
CA LYS A 636 -20.55 23.08 19.85
C LYS A 636 -20.73 24.21 18.86
N THR A 637 -21.81 24.15 18.08
CA THR A 637 -22.24 25.19 17.13
C THR A 637 -23.41 25.98 17.73
N PRO A 638 -23.77 27.17 17.20
CA PRO A 638 -24.97 27.90 17.63
C PRO A 638 -26.26 27.07 17.54
N GLU A 639 -26.31 26.09 16.63
CA GLU A 639 -27.43 25.19 16.40
C GLU A 639 -27.42 23.92 17.29
N GLY A 640 -26.40 23.75 18.15
CA GLY A 640 -26.22 22.62 19.05
C GLY A 640 -24.88 21.88 18.89
N GLU A 641 -24.75 20.70 19.52
CA GLU A 641 -23.56 19.86 19.34
C GLU A 641 -23.62 19.10 18.00
N LYS A 642 -22.54 19.22 17.22
CA LYS A 642 -22.39 18.56 15.92
C LYS A 642 -21.22 17.58 15.93
N VAL A 643 -21.49 16.34 15.53
CA VAL A 643 -20.50 15.26 15.36
C VAL A 643 -19.98 15.29 13.93
N PHE A 644 -18.76 15.80 13.73
CA PHE A 644 -18.14 15.91 12.41
C PHE A 644 -17.48 14.62 11.92
N THR A 645 -17.15 13.68 12.81
CA THR A 645 -16.71 12.32 12.43
C THR A 645 -17.74 11.59 11.54
N GLY A 646 -19.03 11.93 11.67
CA GLY A 646 -20.11 11.26 10.95
C GLY A 646 -20.39 9.84 11.47
N LYS A 647 -21.59 9.31 11.21
CA LYS A 647 -22.01 8.01 11.76
C LYS A 647 -21.27 6.80 11.15
N THR A 648 -20.83 6.90 9.89
CA THR A 648 -20.21 5.79 9.15
C THR A 648 -18.75 5.53 9.53
N HIS A 649 -18.08 6.48 10.19
CA HIS A 649 -16.65 6.39 10.56
C HIS A 649 -16.44 6.42 12.09
N LEU A 650 -17.48 6.15 12.89
CA LEU A 650 -17.32 6.09 14.35
C LEU A 650 -16.42 4.89 14.73
N PRO A 651 -15.31 5.09 15.44
CA PRO A 651 -14.54 4.01 16.02
C PRO A 651 -15.31 3.32 17.16
N THR A 652 -15.06 2.04 17.38
CA THR A 652 -15.38 1.38 18.65
C THR A 652 -14.19 1.45 19.61
N PRO A 653 -14.37 1.30 20.93
CA PRO A 653 -13.26 1.25 21.89
C PRO A 653 -12.21 0.17 21.59
N THR A 654 -10.93 0.42 21.88
CA THR A 654 -9.85 -0.57 21.68
C THR A 654 -9.42 -1.22 22.99
N LYS A 655 -9.42 -2.55 23.04
CA LYS A 655 -8.99 -3.34 24.20
C LYS A 655 -8.02 -4.47 23.90
N ALA A 656 -8.02 -4.98 22.68
CA ALA A 656 -6.92 -5.77 22.15
C ALA A 656 -6.57 -5.33 20.73
N PHE A 657 -5.31 -5.46 20.33
CA PHE A 657 -4.97 -5.48 18.91
C PHE A 657 -3.90 -6.52 18.56
N TRP A 658 -4.01 -7.06 17.33
CA TRP A 658 -3.01 -7.92 16.71
C TRP A 658 -2.59 -7.30 15.39
N TYR A 659 -1.27 -7.16 15.21
CA TYR A 659 -0.69 -6.73 13.95
C TYR A 659 0.28 -7.77 13.38
N ASN A 660 0.26 -7.99 12.07
CA ASN A 660 1.30 -8.77 11.38
C ASN A 660 1.98 -7.99 10.24
N ASN A 661 3.25 -8.30 10.00
CA ASN A 661 4.06 -7.79 8.87
C ASN A 661 4.14 -6.23 8.74
N ALA A 662 3.80 -5.48 9.78
CA ALA A 662 4.00 -4.04 9.85
C ALA A 662 4.39 -3.59 11.27
N ASN A 663 5.40 -2.74 11.38
CA ASN A 663 5.88 -2.15 12.64
C ASN A 663 4.94 -1.02 13.10
N PHE A 664 3.68 -1.37 13.38
CA PHE A 664 2.55 -0.45 13.58
C PHE A 664 2.82 0.70 14.55
N ILE A 665 3.29 0.42 15.77
CA ILE A 665 3.48 1.44 16.82
C ILE A 665 4.56 2.45 16.41
N ASN A 666 5.64 2.01 15.77
CA ASN A 666 6.72 2.87 15.30
C ASN A 666 6.32 3.70 14.06
N GLN A 667 5.40 3.22 13.22
CA GLN A 667 4.91 3.95 12.04
C GLN A 667 3.70 4.85 12.36
N ALA A 668 3.14 4.73 13.56
CA ALA A 668 1.98 5.49 13.99
C ALA A 668 2.30 6.97 14.17
N LYS A 669 1.42 7.83 13.66
CA LYS A 669 1.48 9.27 13.96
C LYS A 669 1.11 9.45 15.45
N TRP A 670 1.69 10.48 16.08
CA TRP A 670 1.42 10.82 17.48
C TRP A 670 1.84 9.73 18.51
N VAL A 671 2.92 8.99 18.22
CA VAL A 671 3.45 7.86 19.00
C VAL A 671 3.59 8.11 20.52
N TYR A 672 3.86 9.34 20.95
CA TYR A 672 3.93 9.69 22.38
C TYR A 672 2.57 9.51 23.09
N GLU A 673 1.47 10.00 22.49
CA GLU A 673 0.11 9.82 23.04
C GLU A 673 -0.23 8.33 23.08
N ILE A 674 0.12 7.60 22.02
CA ILE A 674 -0.08 6.15 21.92
C ILE A 674 0.59 5.44 23.09
N VAL A 675 1.90 5.63 23.27
CA VAL A 675 2.69 4.89 24.27
C VAL A 675 2.30 5.26 25.69
N HIS A 676 2.09 6.55 25.99
CA HIS A 676 1.90 7.00 27.37
C HIS A 676 0.44 7.10 27.82
N ASN A 677 -0.52 7.34 26.91
CA ASN A 677 -1.91 7.64 27.29
C ASN A 677 -2.93 6.62 26.75
N ILE A 678 -2.62 5.89 25.67
CA ILE A 678 -3.53 4.92 25.03
C ILE A 678 -3.17 3.48 25.40
N LEU A 679 -1.93 3.03 25.15
CA LEU A 679 -1.48 1.66 25.43
C LEU A 679 -1.74 1.22 26.89
N PRO A 680 -1.59 2.05 27.94
CA PRO A 680 -1.92 1.66 29.31
C PRO A 680 -3.37 1.20 29.51
N LYS A 681 -4.30 1.61 28.63
CA LYS A 681 -5.73 1.26 28.66
C LYS A 681 -6.08 0.02 27.81
N VAL A 682 -5.15 -0.45 26.99
CA VAL A 682 -5.25 -1.64 26.13
C VAL A 682 -4.77 -2.86 26.92
N ASP A 683 -5.56 -3.93 26.92
CA ASP A 683 -5.36 -5.10 27.79
C ASP A 683 -4.59 -6.23 27.08
N MET A 684 -4.41 -6.15 25.76
CA MET A 684 -3.62 -7.11 24.99
C MET A 684 -3.05 -6.52 23.69
N VAL A 685 -1.75 -6.73 23.46
CA VAL A 685 -1.04 -6.36 22.23
C VAL A 685 -0.31 -7.57 21.66
N ILE A 686 -0.59 -7.95 20.42
CA ILE A 686 0.09 -9.05 19.71
C ILE A 686 0.85 -8.48 18.51
N ASP A 687 2.17 -8.70 18.45
CA ASP A 687 3.01 -8.32 17.31
C ASP A 687 3.55 -9.57 16.60
N GLN A 688 3.21 -9.75 15.32
CA GLN A 688 3.60 -10.90 14.51
C GLN A 688 4.58 -10.48 13.41
N GLN A 689 5.86 -10.84 13.59
CA GLN A 689 6.96 -10.27 12.81
C GLN A 689 8.07 -11.27 12.52
N VAL A 690 8.91 -10.94 11.54
CA VAL A 690 10.17 -11.65 11.24
C VAL A 690 11.29 -11.28 12.24
N GLU A 691 11.27 -10.04 12.74
CA GLU A 691 12.33 -9.41 13.54
C GLU A 691 11.77 -8.68 14.77
N TRP A 692 12.61 -8.42 15.77
CA TRP A 692 12.28 -7.58 16.93
C TRP A 692 12.14 -6.13 16.47
N THR A 693 10.91 -5.65 16.35
CA THR A 693 10.59 -4.29 15.91
C THR A 693 10.32 -3.35 17.09
N GLY A 694 10.20 -2.05 16.81
CA GLY A 694 9.68 -1.10 17.80
C GLY A 694 8.24 -1.39 18.27
N SER A 695 7.48 -2.24 17.57
CA SER A 695 6.16 -2.70 18.02
C SER A 695 6.27 -3.89 18.99
N ALA A 696 7.22 -4.79 18.75
CA ALA A 696 7.50 -5.93 19.62
C ALA A 696 7.89 -5.50 21.04
N GLU A 697 8.63 -4.39 21.17
CA GLU A 697 9.04 -3.80 22.44
C GLU A 697 7.85 -3.41 23.35
N TYR A 698 6.73 -3.01 22.73
CA TYR A 698 5.50 -2.62 23.42
C TYR A 698 4.39 -3.69 23.32
N ALA A 699 4.72 -4.89 22.86
CA ALA A 699 3.78 -6.00 22.77
C ALA A 699 3.65 -6.78 24.09
N ASP A 700 2.54 -7.49 24.23
CA ASP A 700 2.33 -8.47 25.29
C ASP A 700 2.69 -9.89 24.82
N LEU A 701 2.46 -10.20 23.53
CA LEU A 701 2.92 -11.41 22.86
C LEU A 701 3.63 -11.05 21.56
N VAL A 702 4.79 -11.68 21.30
CA VAL A 702 5.52 -11.52 20.05
C VAL A 702 5.60 -12.88 19.35
N LEU A 703 4.99 -12.98 18.17
CA LEU A 703 4.81 -14.22 17.41
C LEU A 703 5.72 -14.22 16.17
N PRO A 704 6.74 -15.09 16.09
CA PRO A 704 7.70 -15.08 14.99
C PRO A 704 7.14 -15.67 13.71
N ALA A 705 6.91 -14.77 12.74
CA ALA A 705 6.68 -15.13 11.36
C ALA A 705 7.99 -15.57 10.66
N ASN A 706 7.86 -16.42 9.67
CA ASN A 706 8.91 -16.72 8.70
C ASN A 706 9.21 -15.51 7.81
N GLY A 707 10.46 -15.39 7.37
CA GLY A 707 10.82 -14.48 6.28
C GLY A 707 10.45 -15.07 4.92
N TRP A 708 10.37 -14.22 3.89
CA TRP A 708 9.89 -14.57 2.54
C TRP A 708 10.82 -15.48 1.71
N VAL A 709 11.64 -16.29 2.37
CA VAL A 709 12.50 -17.35 1.81
C VAL A 709 12.38 -18.67 2.58
N GLU A 710 11.68 -18.68 3.72
CA GLU A 710 11.45 -19.81 4.61
C GLU A 710 10.03 -20.35 4.39
N PHE A 711 9.80 -21.11 3.30
CA PHE A 711 8.45 -21.49 2.87
C PHE A 711 7.88 -22.69 3.66
N GLN A 712 6.67 -22.57 4.18
CA GLN A 712 5.88 -23.68 4.73
C GLN A 712 4.47 -23.78 4.13
N ASP A 713 3.96 -22.70 3.53
CA ASP A 713 2.69 -22.56 2.84
C ASP A 713 2.89 -21.90 1.46
N LEU A 714 1.85 -21.94 0.62
CA LEU A 714 1.79 -21.12 -0.59
C LEU A 714 1.38 -19.67 -0.22
N GLU A 715 1.94 -18.71 -0.93
CA GLU A 715 1.60 -17.29 -0.79
C GLU A 715 1.45 -16.63 -2.18
N VAL A 716 0.58 -15.64 -2.27
CA VAL A 716 0.29 -14.90 -3.51
C VAL A 716 0.19 -13.39 -3.26
N GLY A 717 0.73 -12.60 -4.19
CA GLY A 717 0.71 -11.14 -4.11
C GLY A 717 0.90 -10.48 -5.48
N GLY A 718 0.79 -9.15 -5.51
CA GLY A 718 0.88 -8.35 -6.73
C GLY A 718 1.35 -6.92 -6.46
N SER A 719 1.37 -6.08 -7.48
CA SER A 719 1.94 -4.73 -7.40
C SER A 719 0.99 -3.66 -7.93
N CYS A 720 1.10 -2.44 -7.40
CA CYS A 720 0.50 -1.26 -8.03
C CYS A 720 1.31 -0.72 -9.23
N SER A 721 2.61 -1.05 -9.36
CA SER A 721 3.52 -0.52 -10.39
C SER A 721 3.65 -1.39 -11.64
N ASN A 722 3.22 -2.66 -11.59
CA ASN A 722 3.44 -3.65 -12.62
C ASN A 722 2.34 -4.74 -12.64
N PRO A 723 2.15 -5.44 -13.78
CA PRO A 723 1.02 -6.37 -13.97
C PRO A 723 1.24 -7.77 -13.36
N TYR A 724 2.31 -8.00 -12.59
CA TYR A 724 2.67 -9.35 -12.15
C TYR A 724 1.86 -9.80 -10.92
N LEU A 725 0.93 -10.72 -11.13
CA LEU A 725 0.46 -11.62 -10.07
C LEU A 725 1.54 -12.70 -9.84
N GLN A 726 1.98 -12.88 -8.60
CA GLN A 726 3.06 -13.79 -8.25
C GLN A 726 2.63 -14.73 -7.14
N VAL A 727 2.78 -16.03 -7.40
CA VAL A 727 2.61 -17.12 -6.44
C VAL A 727 3.99 -17.68 -6.10
N TRP A 728 4.25 -17.99 -4.83
CA TRP A 728 5.50 -18.61 -4.38
C TRP A 728 5.29 -19.57 -3.20
N GLY A 729 6.27 -20.46 -3.01
CA GLY A 729 6.28 -21.53 -2.01
C GLY A 729 7.22 -22.66 -2.46
N GLY A 730 7.17 -23.82 -1.79
CA GLY A 730 7.96 -25.00 -2.14
C GLY A 730 9.37 -25.02 -1.51
N ASP A 731 10.40 -25.33 -2.31
CA ASP A 731 11.77 -25.62 -1.86
C ASP A 731 12.58 -24.38 -1.43
N GLY A 732 12.03 -23.59 -0.51
CA GLY A 732 12.75 -22.52 0.19
C GLY A 732 13.80 -23.07 1.17
N ILE A 733 14.47 -22.18 1.90
CA ILE A 733 15.24 -22.64 3.06
C ILE A 733 14.28 -23.12 4.16
N GLN A 734 14.74 -24.03 5.01
CA GLN A 734 13.99 -24.39 6.22
C GLN A 734 13.96 -23.20 7.18
N PRO A 735 12.90 -23.03 8.00
CA PRO A 735 12.86 -22.03 9.07
C PRO A 735 14.13 -22.10 9.93
N VAL A 736 14.84 -20.97 10.02
CA VAL A 736 16.17 -20.89 10.64
C VAL A 736 16.09 -21.02 12.17
N HIS A 737 14.93 -20.67 12.72
CA HIS A 737 14.58 -20.76 14.13
C HIS A 737 13.16 -21.33 14.28
N ASP A 738 12.64 -21.30 15.51
CA ASP A 738 11.29 -21.73 15.88
C ASP A 738 10.21 -20.72 15.43
N SER A 739 10.23 -20.34 14.15
CA SER A 739 9.23 -19.48 13.49
C SER A 739 8.23 -20.31 12.69
N LYS A 740 7.12 -19.68 12.29
CA LYS A 740 6.06 -20.29 11.47
C LYS A 740 5.58 -19.33 10.38
N ASP A 741 5.02 -19.84 9.30
CA ASP A 741 4.31 -18.98 8.32
C ASP A 741 3.11 -18.28 8.97
N ASP A 742 2.81 -17.05 8.52
CA ASP A 742 1.81 -16.18 9.14
C ASP A 742 0.44 -16.87 9.32
N ALA A 743 -0.02 -17.61 8.30
CA ALA A 743 -1.29 -18.31 8.33
C ALA A 743 -1.30 -19.53 9.28
N ALA A 744 -0.17 -20.20 9.44
CA ALA A 744 -0.01 -21.30 10.39
C ALA A 744 -0.07 -20.81 11.86
N ILE A 745 0.31 -19.55 12.11
CA ILE A 745 0.12 -18.90 13.42
C ILE A 745 -1.38 -18.69 13.69
N PHE A 746 -2.14 -18.18 12.71
CA PHE A 746 -3.60 -18.01 12.84
C PHE A 746 -4.31 -19.35 13.06
N ALA A 747 -3.96 -20.39 12.29
CA ALA A 747 -4.50 -21.73 12.43
C ALA A 747 -4.25 -22.33 13.83
N GLY A 748 -3.05 -22.12 14.40
CA GLY A 748 -2.73 -22.57 15.76
C GLY A 748 -3.55 -21.87 16.85
N VAL A 749 -3.77 -20.56 16.74
CA VAL A 749 -4.66 -19.82 17.66
C VAL A 749 -6.12 -20.25 17.48
N ALA A 750 -6.56 -20.53 16.25
CA ALA A 750 -7.88 -21.09 15.97
C ALA A 750 -8.07 -22.48 16.62
N ASP A 751 -7.08 -23.37 16.57
CA ASP A 751 -7.10 -24.66 17.27
C ASP A 751 -7.19 -24.49 18.80
N ALA A 752 -6.45 -23.53 19.36
CA ALA A 752 -6.56 -23.19 20.78
C ALA A 752 -7.94 -22.60 21.15
N LEU A 753 -8.54 -21.79 20.28
CA LEU A 753 -9.92 -21.31 20.46
C LEU A 753 -10.93 -22.47 20.40
N ALA A 754 -10.78 -23.41 19.46
CA ALA A 754 -11.62 -24.61 19.39
C ALA A 754 -11.55 -25.42 20.69
N ALA A 755 -10.35 -25.66 21.21
CA ALA A 755 -10.14 -26.38 22.47
C ALA A 755 -10.73 -25.65 23.70
N LEU A 756 -10.67 -24.31 23.74
CA LEU A 756 -11.20 -23.51 24.85
C LEU A 756 -12.73 -23.37 24.85
N THR A 757 -13.36 -23.47 23.68
CA THR A 757 -14.79 -23.18 23.48
C THR A 757 -15.64 -24.42 23.21
N GLY A 758 -15.03 -25.51 22.73
CA GLY A 758 -15.72 -26.68 22.18
C GLY A 758 -16.20 -26.50 20.74
N GLU A 759 -15.98 -25.32 20.13
CA GLU A 759 -16.45 -25.01 18.77
C GLU A 759 -15.42 -25.47 17.73
N LYS A 760 -15.68 -26.59 17.07
CA LYS A 760 -14.77 -27.18 16.08
C LYS A 760 -14.59 -26.29 14.84
N ARG A 761 -15.55 -25.42 14.50
CA ARG A 761 -15.49 -24.58 13.29
C ARG A 761 -14.31 -23.62 13.26
N PHE A 762 -13.80 -23.16 14.41
CA PHE A 762 -12.54 -22.41 14.45
C PHE A 762 -11.40 -23.18 13.76
N SER A 763 -11.28 -24.47 14.07
CA SER A 763 -10.25 -25.36 13.52
C SER A 763 -10.48 -25.66 12.03
N ASP A 764 -11.73 -25.97 11.67
CA ASP A 764 -12.11 -26.34 10.32
C ASP A 764 -11.96 -25.17 9.32
N TYR A 765 -12.20 -23.93 9.76
CA TYR A 765 -12.02 -22.72 8.96
C TYR A 765 -10.57 -22.46 8.51
N TRP A 766 -9.59 -23.19 9.07
CA TRP A 766 -8.18 -23.16 8.68
C TRP A 766 -7.65 -24.52 8.18
N LYS A 767 -8.54 -25.47 7.84
CA LYS A 767 -8.19 -26.83 7.39
C LYS A 767 -7.15 -26.86 6.27
N PHE A 768 -7.26 -25.99 5.27
CA PHE A 768 -6.34 -25.92 4.12
C PHE A 768 -4.87 -25.67 4.52
N ILE A 769 -4.60 -24.71 5.41
CA ILE A 769 -3.26 -24.45 6.00
C ILE A 769 -2.75 -25.66 6.78
N LYS A 770 -3.64 -26.31 7.54
CA LYS A 770 -3.28 -27.44 8.40
C LYS A 770 -2.97 -28.71 7.61
N GLU A 771 -3.69 -28.95 6.51
CA GLU A 771 -3.50 -30.08 5.62
C GLU A 771 -2.50 -29.82 4.48
N LYS A 772 -2.02 -28.58 4.33
CA LYS A 772 -1.08 -28.13 3.30
C LYS A 772 -1.63 -28.33 1.88
N LYS A 773 -2.84 -27.83 1.66
CA LYS A 773 -3.61 -27.93 0.41
C LYS A 773 -3.95 -26.55 -0.14
#